data_AF-A0A009TJ73-F1
#
_entry.id   AF-A0A009TJ73-F1
#
_cell.length_a   1.000
_cell.length_b   1.000
_cell.length_c   1.000
_cell.angle_alpha   90.00
_cell.angle_beta   90.00
_cell.angle_gamma   90.00
#
_symmetry.space_group_name_H-M   'P 1'
#
loop_
_entity.id
_entity.type
_entity.pdbx_description
1 polymer ?
#
loop_
_entity_poly.entity_id
_entity_poly.type
_entity_poly.pdbx_seq_one_letter_code
_entity_poly.pdbx_strand_id
1 'polypeptide(L)'
;MTKFLTLLADSNKEVGLRESCVALRSGRNDPRFFSVSPDSFYAVPGAPFAYWVSDHVRSLFAELPRFESDVCNAKQGLATAEDFRFLRLWWESSGEQWYGFAKGGAFSPFYSDIYLIVNWNKSGSEIQHNLNEKGGIKSNIWMLKDTITNNFFRPGLTWPRRTKSRLSMRIMPAGCIFGDKGPAVSIKGNSENKIFSLLAISSSVAFHKLVEIQLAAGDTRAGGAAHSFEVGVIQKTPIPLLDNNQESRLASLAHRAWSLMQKLDTIYENSHAFILPKSLRTRLGDYDSDSINVEFEKIRKEIDTILFNLYEFTEVDRISSSGGKGEGISADAISIDNSEIEEDEVSEIDVSEVDSLISWAVGVAFGRFDWRLSTGERQVPPEPKPLDPLPTKSPGMLPDEAEPFHRHGGILVDDQGHPNDLPRLIEEVLIRVEMPVPDNIRRWIQKDFFAFHLQRYSKSRRKAPIYWPLSTTSGTYTLWIYYPSLNSQTLFTAVNDFLDGPNGKLTQVSRECAELRLKGSSRSSDDEKRYEMLQTFEQELTDLRDTLLKIAPTYQPNHDDGVQITAAPLWPLFRHKPWQKLLKDTWTKLEKGDYDWAHLAMNYWPERVREKCKTDKSLAIAHGLESIYVEPEVAPKKTRSKKKAGIKE
;
A
#
# COMPACT_ATOMS: atom_id res chain seq x y z
N MET A 1 35.38 -26.06 -26.18
CA MET A 1 35.09 -24.65 -25.83
C MET A 1 34.33 -24.01 -26.96
N THR A 2 33.15 -23.48 -26.66
CA THR A 2 32.31 -22.71 -27.58
C THR A 2 32.60 -21.23 -27.40
N LYS A 3 32.60 -20.49 -28.51
CA LYS A 3 32.87 -19.05 -28.55
C LYS A 3 31.55 -18.28 -28.49
N PHE A 4 31.41 -17.41 -27.50
CA PHE A 4 30.26 -16.53 -27.32
C PHE A 4 30.70 -15.08 -27.56
N LEU A 5 29.83 -14.31 -28.23
CA LEU A 5 30.01 -12.89 -28.48
C LEU A 5 28.78 -12.16 -27.94
N THR A 6 28.97 -11.23 -27.00
CA THR A 6 27.90 -10.38 -26.49
C THR A 6 27.88 -9.05 -27.20
N LEU A 7 26.71 -8.65 -27.70
CA LEU A 7 26.47 -7.35 -28.33
C LEU A 7 25.32 -6.62 -27.63
N LEU A 8 25.05 -7.00 -26.38
CA LEU A 8 23.93 -6.51 -25.59
C LEU A 8 24.11 -5.07 -25.17
N ALA A 9 25.34 -4.55 -25.13
CA ALA A 9 25.64 -3.14 -24.84
C ALA A 9 25.84 -2.29 -26.11
N ASP A 10 26.09 -2.90 -27.27
CA ASP A 10 26.33 -2.18 -28.52
C ASP A 10 25.05 -1.52 -29.05
N SER A 11 25.15 -0.24 -29.40
CA SER A 11 24.08 0.51 -30.07
C SER A 11 23.95 0.09 -31.54
N ASN A 12 25.08 -0.17 -32.20
CA ASN A 12 25.14 -0.74 -33.55
C ASN A 12 25.74 -2.15 -33.50
N LYS A 13 24.87 -3.16 -33.42
CA LYS A 13 25.27 -4.56 -33.31
C LYS A 13 26.04 -5.08 -34.52
N GLU A 14 25.80 -4.55 -35.72
CA GLU A 14 26.52 -4.96 -36.93
C GLU A 14 27.99 -4.56 -36.86
N VAL A 15 28.25 -3.30 -36.51
CA VAL A 15 29.62 -2.78 -36.34
C VAL A 15 30.31 -3.51 -35.19
N GLY A 16 29.65 -3.63 -34.04
CA GLY A 16 30.21 -4.33 -32.88
C GLY A 16 30.57 -5.79 -33.18
N LEU A 17 29.70 -6.52 -33.90
CA LEU A 17 29.98 -7.90 -34.31
C LEU A 17 31.22 -7.98 -35.20
N ARG A 18 31.31 -7.10 -36.19
CA ARG A 18 32.43 -7.08 -37.14
C ARG A 18 33.74 -6.79 -36.42
N GLU A 19 33.75 -5.81 -35.53
CA GLU A 19 34.92 -5.46 -34.72
C GLU A 19 35.38 -6.63 -33.85
N SER A 20 34.47 -7.26 -33.11
CA SER A 20 34.81 -8.42 -32.28
C SER A 20 35.30 -9.61 -33.10
N CYS A 21 34.70 -9.87 -34.26
CA CYS A 21 35.19 -10.91 -35.17
C CYS A 21 36.60 -10.62 -35.68
N VAL A 22 36.91 -9.36 -36.02
CA VAL A 22 38.25 -8.95 -36.44
C VAL A 22 39.24 -9.07 -35.29
N ALA A 23 38.90 -8.58 -34.10
CA ALA A 23 39.74 -8.70 -32.91
C ALA A 23 40.09 -10.18 -32.62
N LEU A 24 39.07 -11.04 -32.61
CA LEU A 24 39.22 -12.48 -32.39
C LEU A 24 40.11 -13.16 -33.44
N ARG A 25 39.93 -12.85 -34.73
CA ARG A 25 40.76 -13.42 -35.82
C ARG A 25 42.21 -12.95 -35.75
N SER A 26 42.44 -11.74 -35.26
CA SER A 26 43.78 -11.18 -35.07
C SER A 26 44.43 -11.56 -33.72
N GLY A 27 43.79 -12.41 -32.91
CA GLY A 27 44.30 -12.80 -31.59
C GLY A 27 44.29 -11.68 -30.55
N ARG A 28 43.54 -10.59 -30.79
CA ARG A 28 43.38 -9.49 -29.84
C ARG A 28 42.27 -9.82 -28.85
N ASN A 29 42.47 -9.44 -27.59
CA ASN A 29 41.45 -9.58 -26.55
C ASN A 29 40.31 -8.58 -26.79
N ASP A 30 39.07 -9.02 -26.66
CA ASP A 30 37.87 -8.18 -26.76
C ASP A 30 36.96 -8.50 -25.57
N PRO A 31 36.52 -7.51 -24.76
CA PRO A 31 35.67 -7.74 -23.60
C PRO A 31 34.29 -8.33 -23.96
N ARG A 32 33.88 -8.29 -25.24
CA ARG A 32 32.64 -8.90 -25.73
C ARG A 32 32.78 -10.41 -25.98
N PHE A 33 34.01 -10.94 -25.95
CA PHE A 33 34.32 -12.32 -26.28
C PHE A 33 34.45 -13.20 -25.04
N PHE A 34 33.78 -14.36 -25.08
CA PHE A 34 33.85 -15.38 -24.03
C PHE A 34 34.10 -16.75 -24.66
N SER A 35 34.88 -17.58 -23.98
CA SER A 35 35.15 -18.97 -24.37
C SER A 35 34.74 -19.86 -23.22
N VAL A 36 33.68 -20.65 -23.40
CA VAL A 36 33.06 -21.44 -22.33
C VAL A 36 32.70 -22.84 -22.84
N SER A 37 32.83 -23.86 -22.02
CA SER A 37 32.40 -25.22 -22.36
C SER A 37 30.88 -25.33 -22.23
N PRO A 38 30.13 -25.79 -23.24
CA PRO A 38 28.67 -25.94 -23.12
C PRO A 38 28.22 -26.77 -21.92
N ASP A 39 29.02 -27.77 -21.53
CA ASP A 39 28.71 -28.65 -20.41
C ASP A 39 28.65 -27.90 -19.07
N SER A 40 29.35 -26.76 -18.93
CA SER A 40 29.33 -25.97 -17.69
C SER A 40 27.98 -25.30 -17.42
N PHE A 41 27.12 -25.14 -18.43
CA PHE A 41 25.81 -24.52 -18.25
C PHE A 41 24.83 -25.42 -17.49
N TYR A 42 25.02 -26.75 -17.53
CA TYR A 42 24.18 -27.69 -16.77
C TYR A 42 24.32 -27.56 -15.25
N ALA A 43 25.36 -26.87 -14.76
CA ALA A 43 25.51 -26.55 -13.34
C ALA A 43 24.40 -25.62 -12.85
N VAL A 44 23.88 -24.74 -13.71
CA VAL A 44 22.81 -23.79 -13.36
C VAL A 44 21.44 -24.39 -13.71
N PRO A 45 20.45 -24.35 -12.81
CA PRO A 45 19.10 -24.85 -13.09
C PRO A 45 18.48 -24.20 -14.32
N GLY A 46 17.95 -25.04 -15.23
CA GLY A 46 17.41 -24.59 -16.52
C GLY A 46 18.48 -24.42 -17.63
N ALA A 47 19.75 -24.64 -17.30
CA ALA A 47 20.89 -24.55 -18.20
C ALA A 47 20.96 -23.25 -19.04
N PRO A 48 20.80 -22.05 -18.45
CA PRO A 48 20.98 -20.80 -19.17
C PRO A 48 22.42 -20.68 -19.69
N PHE A 49 22.59 -20.06 -20.87
CA PHE A 49 23.90 -19.79 -21.45
C PHE A 49 24.58 -18.60 -20.75
N ALA A 50 24.80 -18.74 -19.44
CA ALA A 50 25.43 -17.75 -18.59
C ALA A 50 26.95 -17.71 -18.83
N TYR A 51 27.36 -17.41 -20.05
CA TYR A 51 28.78 -17.42 -20.46
C TYR A 51 29.59 -16.25 -19.89
N TRP A 52 28.91 -15.20 -19.40
CA TRP A 52 29.55 -13.98 -18.89
C TRP A 52 30.05 -14.08 -17.45
N VAL A 53 29.65 -15.13 -16.71
CA VAL A 53 30.14 -15.38 -15.35
C VAL A 53 31.31 -16.37 -15.35
N SER A 54 32.07 -16.44 -14.26
CA SER A 54 33.14 -17.43 -14.10
C SER A 54 32.60 -18.86 -13.94
N ASP A 55 33.47 -19.86 -14.16
CA ASP A 55 33.13 -21.27 -13.91
C ASP A 55 32.79 -21.50 -12.43
N HIS A 56 33.51 -20.82 -11.53
CA HIS A 56 33.26 -20.81 -10.09
C HIS A 56 31.82 -20.38 -9.77
N VAL A 57 31.39 -19.22 -10.26
CA VAL A 57 30.03 -18.72 -10.01
C VAL A 57 28.95 -19.69 -10.52
N ARG A 58 29.20 -20.41 -11.63
CA ARG A 58 28.29 -21.46 -12.11
C ARG A 58 28.29 -22.68 -11.19
N SER A 59 29.46 -23.11 -10.68
CA SER A 59 29.58 -24.32 -9.86
C SER A 59 28.91 -24.17 -8.49
N LEU A 60 28.77 -22.93 -7.96
CA LEU A 60 28.03 -22.65 -6.74
C LEU A 60 26.60 -23.24 -6.72
N PHE A 61 25.93 -23.35 -7.87
CA PHE A 61 24.60 -23.95 -7.97
C PHE A 61 24.55 -25.46 -7.69
N ALA A 62 25.69 -26.13 -7.83
CA ALA A 62 25.86 -27.54 -7.53
C ALA A 62 26.51 -27.76 -6.15
N GLU A 63 27.40 -26.86 -5.73
CA GLU A 63 28.23 -27.01 -4.53
C GLU A 63 27.54 -26.53 -3.25
N LEU A 64 26.77 -25.45 -3.32
CA LEU A 64 26.12 -24.84 -2.15
C LEU A 64 24.67 -25.31 -1.98
N PRO A 65 24.14 -25.30 -0.74
CA PRO A 65 22.75 -25.60 -0.50
C PRO A 65 21.84 -24.58 -1.18
N ARG A 66 20.64 -25.03 -1.54
CA ARG A 66 19.60 -24.18 -2.12
C ARG A 66 18.88 -23.37 -1.04
N PHE A 67 18.22 -22.29 -1.47
CA PHE A 67 17.39 -21.47 -0.59
C PHE A 67 16.25 -22.27 0.04
N GLU A 68 15.58 -23.11 -0.74
CA GLU A 68 14.57 -24.03 -0.23
C GLU A 68 15.22 -25.19 0.54
N SER A 69 14.70 -25.48 1.73
CA SER A 69 15.12 -26.60 2.58
C SER A 69 13.99 -27.04 3.51
N ASP A 70 14.20 -28.09 4.30
CA ASP A 70 13.25 -28.53 5.34
C ASP A 70 12.96 -27.44 6.40
N VAL A 71 13.81 -26.41 6.47
CA VAL A 71 13.69 -25.29 7.42
C VAL A 71 13.18 -24.02 6.73
N CYS A 72 13.53 -23.78 5.47
CA CYS A 72 13.21 -22.55 4.73
C CYS A 72 12.27 -22.87 3.55
N ASN A 73 11.05 -22.33 3.60
CA ASN A 73 10.00 -22.65 2.62
C ASN A 73 9.51 -21.38 1.94
N ALA A 74 9.80 -21.22 0.65
CA ALA A 74 9.28 -20.15 -0.18
C ALA A 74 7.98 -20.61 -0.88
N LYS A 75 6.91 -19.82 -0.79
CA LYS A 75 5.59 -20.17 -1.33
C LYS A 75 4.91 -18.99 -2.01
N GLN A 76 4.07 -19.29 -3.00
CA GLN A 76 3.13 -18.34 -3.58
C GLN A 76 1.88 -18.22 -2.71
N GLY A 77 1.32 -17.01 -2.64
CA GLY A 77 0.15 -16.69 -1.83
C GLY A 77 -1.17 -16.57 -2.59
N LEU A 78 -2.11 -15.88 -1.96
CA LEU A 78 -3.49 -15.67 -2.42
C LEU A 78 -3.58 -14.67 -3.58
N ALA A 79 -4.24 -15.07 -4.66
CA ALA A 79 -4.82 -14.17 -5.64
C ALA A 79 -6.32 -14.04 -5.30
N THR A 80 -6.74 -12.88 -4.79
CA THR A 80 -8.14 -12.65 -4.37
C THR A 80 -9.12 -12.71 -5.56
N ALA A 81 -8.62 -12.39 -6.76
CA ALA A 81 -9.37 -12.19 -8.00
C ALA A 81 -10.42 -11.05 -7.95
N GLU A 82 -10.55 -10.32 -6.84
CA GLU A 82 -11.53 -9.25 -6.65
C GLU A 82 -11.07 -8.27 -5.55
N ASP A 83 -9.91 -7.65 -5.76
CA ASP A 83 -9.22 -6.82 -4.74
C ASP A 83 -10.10 -5.70 -4.17
N PHE A 84 -10.95 -5.07 -4.98
CA PHE A 84 -11.82 -3.98 -4.51
C PHE A 84 -12.80 -4.44 -3.42
N ARG A 85 -13.24 -5.70 -3.48
CA ARG A 85 -14.11 -6.33 -2.47
C ARG A 85 -13.32 -6.79 -1.26
N PHE A 86 -12.25 -7.56 -1.48
CA PHE A 86 -11.57 -8.30 -0.41
C PHE A 86 -10.36 -7.62 0.22
N LEU A 87 -9.90 -6.49 -0.31
CA LEU A 87 -8.78 -5.74 0.25
C LEU A 87 -9.20 -4.34 0.71
N ARG A 88 -8.64 -3.91 1.84
CA ARG A 88 -8.71 -2.53 2.35
C ARG A 88 -7.31 -2.03 2.66
N LEU A 89 -7.16 -0.72 2.81
CA LEU A 89 -6.02 -0.13 3.49
C LEU A 89 -6.27 -0.21 5.00
N TRP A 90 -5.22 -0.38 5.80
CA TRP A 90 -5.35 -0.66 7.24
C TRP A 90 -6.08 0.45 8.01
N TRP A 91 -6.09 1.68 7.50
CA TRP A 91 -6.84 2.80 8.08
C TRP A 91 -8.33 2.86 7.66
N GLU A 92 -8.80 1.96 6.80
CA GLU A 92 -10.20 1.94 6.36
C GLU A 92 -11.12 1.11 7.26
N SER A 93 -10.63 0.04 7.89
CA SER A 93 -11.41 -0.81 8.78
C SER A 93 -10.53 -1.34 9.91
N SER A 94 -11.12 -1.43 11.10
CA SER A 94 -10.53 -2.02 12.30
C SER A 94 -11.21 -3.34 12.70
N GLY A 95 -12.04 -3.93 11.81
CA GLY A 95 -12.76 -5.16 12.08
C GLY A 95 -11.84 -6.38 12.24
N GLU A 96 -12.18 -7.30 13.16
CA GLU A 96 -11.37 -8.48 13.50
C GLU A 96 -11.17 -9.48 12.34
N GLN A 97 -11.96 -9.35 11.28
CA GLN A 97 -11.86 -10.19 10.08
C GLN A 97 -10.75 -9.78 9.11
N TRP A 98 -10.14 -8.61 9.33
CA TRP A 98 -9.13 -8.05 8.45
C TRP A 98 -7.72 -8.34 8.96
N TYR A 99 -6.91 -8.98 8.13
CA TYR A 99 -5.54 -9.35 8.46
C TYR A 99 -4.56 -8.69 7.49
N GLY A 100 -3.35 -8.34 7.95
CA GLY A 100 -2.31 -7.77 7.09
C GLY A 100 -2.09 -8.60 5.82
N PHE A 101 -1.95 -7.96 4.67
CA PHE A 101 -1.86 -8.61 3.37
C PHE A 101 -0.64 -8.14 2.57
N ALA A 102 0.42 -8.95 2.57
CA ALA A 102 1.61 -8.68 1.78
C ALA A 102 1.33 -8.87 0.28
N LYS A 103 1.22 -7.76 -0.46
CA LYS A 103 0.91 -7.75 -1.91
C LYS A 103 2.07 -7.25 -2.76
N GLY A 104 3.30 -7.60 -2.41
CA GLY A 104 4.49 -7.08 -3.08
C GLY A 104 4.67 -5.59 -2.81
N GLY A 105 4.68 -4.76 -3.86
CA GLY A 105 4.82 -3.30 -3.77
C GLY A 105 6.17 -2.79 -4.27
N ALA A 106 6.43 -1.50 -4.06
CA ALA A 106 7.66 -0.83 -4.48
C ALA A 106 8.95 -1.48 -3.93
N PHE A 107 10.07 -1.13 -4.56
CA PHE A 107 11.40 -1.53 -4.11
C PHE A 107 11.69 -0.91 -2.74
N SER A 108 11.84 -1.76 -1.72
CA SER A 108 12.10 -1.35 -0.34
C SER A 108 12.69 -2.56 0.39
N PRO A 109 14.02 -2.74 0.33
CA PRO A 109 14.69 -3.89 0.93
C PRO A 109 14.72 -3.75 2.44
N PHE A 110 14.84 -4.88 3.14
CA PHE A 110 14.80 -4.98 4.61
C PHE A 110 13.43 -4.69 5.22
N TYR A 111 12.85 -3.51 5.00
CA TYR A 111 11.58 -3.08 5.57
C TYR A 111 10.63 -2.60 4.47
N SER A 112 9.35 -2.94 4.56
CA SER A 112 8.30 -2.05 4.04
C SER A 112 7.02 -2.22 4.86
N ASP A 113 6.26 -1.15 4.93
CA ASP A 113 4.93 -1.18 5.55
C ASP A 113 3.99 -2.09 4.77
N ILE A 114 3.26 -2.97 5.47
CA ILE A 114 2.19 -3.79 4.89
C ILE A 114 0.88 -3.04 5.11
N TYR A 115 0.62 -2.11 4.20
CA TYR A 115 -0.52 -1.18 4.31
C TYR A 115 -1.87 -1.78 3.90
N LEU A 116 -1.88 -2.97 3.27
CA LEU A 116 -3.10 -3.66 2.86
C LEU A 116 -3.53 -4.65 3.94
N ILE A 117 -4.84 -4.82 4.06
CA ILE A 117 -5.50 -5.85 4.85
C ILE A 117 -6.46 -6.63 3.96
N VAL A 118 -6.62 -7.94 4.22
CA VAL A 118 -7.51 -8.84 3.50
C VAL A 118 -8.59 -9.38 4.41
N ASN A 119 -9.83 -9.44 3.92
CA ASN A 119 -10.93 -10.10 4.63
C ASN A 119 -10.67 -11.62 4.62
N TRP A 120 -10.41 -12.17 5.80
CA TRP A 120 -10.19 -13.60 6.00
C TRP A 120 -11.19 -14.21 6.98
N ASN A 121 -12.38 -13.62 7.11
CA ASN A 121 -13.43 -14.11 7.99
C ASN A 121 -13.73 -15.60 7.74
N LYS A 122 -13.99 -16.35 8.81
CA LYS A 122 -14.29 -17.79 8.77
C LYS A 122 -13.28 -18.57 7.89
N SER A 123 -11.98 -18.28 8.02
CA SER A 123 -10.89 -18.88 7.21
C SER A 123 -11.01 -18.62 5.70
N GLY A 124 -11.41 -17.40 5.34
CA GLY A 124 -11.57 -16.97 3.94
C GLY A 124 -12.80 -17.57 3.25
N SER A 125 -13.84 -17.96 4.00
CA SER A 125 -15.04 -18.63 3.46
C SER A 125 -15.71 -17.82 2.35
N GLU A 126 -15.77 -16.49 2.50
CA GLU A 126 -16.35 -15.60 1.48
C GLU A 126 -15.60 -15.69 0.14
N ILE A 127 -14.25 -15.75 0.18
CA ILE A 127 -13.37 -15.89 -0.98
C ILE A 127 -13.48 -17.30 -1.60
N GLN A 128 -13.61 -18.34 -0.77
CA GLN A 128 -13.77 -19.72 -1.23
C GLN A 128 -15.07 -19.94 -2.00
N HIS A 129 -16.12 -19.19 -1.67
CA HIS A 129 -17.42 -19.32 -2.31
C HIS A 129 -17.70 -18.25 -3.37
N ASN A 130 -16.74 -17.37 -3.68
CA ASN A 130 -16.87 -16.41 -4.77
C ASN A 130 -16.64 -17.10 -6.12
N LEU A 131 -17.74 -17.47 -6.79
CA LEU A 131 -17.73 -18.28 -8.00
C LEU A 131 -17.80 -17.42 -9.28
N ASN A 132 -17.20 -17.91 -10.36
CA ASN A 132 -17.42 -17.40 -11.70
C ASN A 132 -18.73 -17.95 -12.30
N GLU A 133 -19.11 -17.45 -13.48
CA GLU A 133 -20.33 -17.85 -14.19
C GLU A 133 -20.43 -19.36 -14.49
N LYS A 134 -19.30 -20.09 -14.47
CA LYS A 134 -19.24 -21.54 -14.71
C LYS A 134 -19.26 -22.35 -13.40
N GLY A 135 -19.44 -21.70 -12.26
CA GLY A 135 -19.44 -22.33 -10.93
C GLY A 135 -18.05 -22.67 -10.39
N GLY A 136 -16.97 -22.22 -11.03
CA GLY A 136 -15.61 -22.39 -10.52
C GLY A 136 -15.23 -21.26 -9.56
N ILE A 137 -14.43 -21.55 -8.53
CA ILE A 137 -13.92 -20.54 -7.60
C ILE A 137 -13.05 -19.53 -8.38
N LYS A 138 -13.32 -18.23 -8.25
CA LYS A 138 -12.58 -17.17 -8.96
C LYS A 138 -11.12 -17.07 -8.50
N SER A 139 -10.91 -17.13 -7.18
CA SER A 139 -9.59 -17.04 -6.56
C SER A 139 -8.79 -18.34 -6.71
N ASN A 140 -7.49 -18.29 -6.41
CA ASN A 140 -6.63 -19.47 -6.37
C ASN A 140 -6.67 -20.24 -5.03
N ILE A 141 -7.55 -19.83 -4.09
CA ILE A 141 -7.56 -20.33 -2.70
C ILE A 141 -7.65 -21.86 -2.59
N TRP A 142 -8.33 -22.50 -3.55
CA TRP A 142 -8.51 -23.96 -3.61
C TRP A 142 -7.20 -24.74 -3.81
N MET A 143 -6.13 -24.09 -4.29
CA MET A 143 -4.80 -24.69 -4.43
C MET A 143 -3.89 -24.44 -3.21
N LEU A 144 -4.30 -23.58 -2.28
CA LEU A 144 -3.42 -23.04 -1.24
C LEU A 144 -3.50 -23.79 0.10
N LYS A 145 -4.05 -25.01 0.15
CA LYS A 145 -4.21 -25.76 1.41
C LYS A 145 -2.90 -25.87 2.21
N ASP A 146 -1.81 -26.17 1.52
CA ASP A 146 -0.48 -26.25 2.13
C ASP A 146 -0.02 -24.87 2.65
N THR A 147 -0.07 -23.84 1.80
CA THR A 147 0.31 -22.47 2.16
C THR A 147 -0.50 -21.91 3.33
N ILE A 148 -1.83 -22.13 3.34
CA ILE A 148 -2.72 -21.68 4.41
C ILE A 148 -2.36 -22.35 5.74
N THR A 149 -2.06 -23.65 5.71
CA THR A 149 -1.77 -24.43 6.92
C THR A 149 -0.37 -24.13 7.48
N ASN A 150 0.61 -23.94 6.58
CA ASN A 150 2.02 -23.95 6.93
C ASN A 150 2.71 -22.58 6.84
N ASN A 151 2.10 -21.55 6.23
CA ASN A 151 2.79 -20.29 5.96
C ASN A 151 1.97 -19.05 6.36
N PHE A 152 0.64 -19.04 6.23
CA PHE A 152 -0.16 -17.88 6.62
C PHE A 152 0.00 -17.57 8.12
N PHE A 153 -0.03 -16.29 8.45
CA PHE A 153 0.14 -15.72 9.80
C PHE A 153 1.52 -15.91 10.43
N ARG A 154 2.45 -16.61 9.76
CA ARG A 154 3.82 -16.78 10.26
C ARG A 154 4.71 -15.62 9.85
N PRO A 155 5.60 -15.14 10.72
CA PRO A 155 6.60 -14.15 10.34
C PRO A 155 7.62 -14.77 9.36
N GLY A 156 8.27 -13.91 8.57
CA GLY A 156 9.26 -14.35 7.61
C GLY A 156 9.71 -13.24 6.68
N LEU A 157 9.92 -13.56 5.40
CA LEU A 157 10.30 -12.61 4.36
C LEU A 157 9.25 -12.57 3.26
N THR A 158 9.07 -11.42 2.61
CA THR A 158 8.27 -11.28 1.39
C THR A 158 9.01 -10.43 0.36
N TRP A 159 8.63 -10.53 -0.91
CA TRP A 159 9.21 -9.74 -1.99
C TRP A 159 8.21 -9.48 -3.11
N PRO A 160 8.39 -8.42 -3.92
CA PRO A 160 7.64 -8.23 -5.16
C PRO A 160 7.97 -9.33 -6.18
N ARG A 161 6.97 -10.10 -6.61
CA ARG A 161 7.18 -11.15 -7.63
C ARG A 161 7.65 -10.59 -8.97
N ARG A 162 7.14 -9.43 -9.37
CA ARG A 162 7.45 -8.78 -10.65
C ARG A 162 7.80 -7.32 -10.44
N THR A 163 8.97 -6.89 -10.89
CA THR A 163 9.41 -5.49 -10.78
C THR A 163 10.46 -5.17 -11.84
N LYS A 164 10.62 -3.87 -12.17
CA LYS A 164 11.72 -3.37 -12.99
C LYS A 164 12.99 -3.12 -12.18
N SER A 165 12.89 -3.12 -10.84
CA SER A 165 14.01 -2.96 -9.92
C SER A 165 14.67 -4.29 -9.58
N ARG A 166 15.74 -4.25 -8.78
CA ARG A 166 16.37 -5.45 -8.21
C ARG A 166 15.44 -6.20 -7.27
N LEU A 167 15.79 -7.44 -6.94
CA LEU A 167 15.10 -8.21 -5.91
C LEU A 167 15.11 -7.42 -4.59
N SER A 168 13.94 -7.32 -3.98
CA SER A 168 13.74 -6.54 -2.75
C SER A 168 13.04 -7.42 -1.72
N MET A 169 13.81 -8.28 -1.06
CA MET A 169 13.31 -9.04 0.09
C MET A 169 13.23 -8.13 1.32
N ARG A 170 12.17 -8.32 2.10
CA ARG A 170 11.85 -7.54 3.29
C ARG A 170 11.12 -8.37 4.32
N ILE A 171 11.13 -7.91 5.56
CA ILE A 171 10.43 -8.56 6.66
C ILE A 171 8.92 -8.62 6.38
N MET A 172 8.33 -9.79 6.61
CA MET A 172 6.89 -10.00 6.73
C MET A 172 6.59 -10.26 8.22
N PRO A 173 5.91 -9.34 8.92
CA PRO A 173 5.52 -9.51 10.32
C PRO A 173 4.56 -10.70 10.53
N ALA A 174 4.47 -11.19 11.76
CA ALA A 174 3.48 -12.20 12.14
C ALA A 174 2.04 -11.68 11.93
N GLY A 175 1.07 -12.61 11.84
CA GLY A 175 -0.33 -12.26 11.65
C GLY A 175 -0.71 -11.82 10.23
N CYS A 176 0.25 -11.80 9.28
CA CYS A 176 0.00 -11.45 7.89
C CYS A 176 -0.35 -12.67 7.02
N ILE A 177 -1.22 -12.46 6.05
CA ILE A 177 -1.42 -13.28 4.85
C ILE A 177 -0.62 -12.65 3.71
N PHE A 178 -0.27 -13.42 2.69
CA PHE A 178 0.49 -12.92 1.54
C PHE A 178 -0.14 -13.34 0.22
N GLY A 179 0.07 -12.52 -0.80
CA GLY A 179 -0.55 -12.64 -2.11
C GLY A 179 0.32 -13.33 -3.16
N ASP A 180 -0.22 -13.57 -4.36
CA ASP A 180 0.55 -14.10 -5.48
C ASP A 180 1.59 -13.10 -6.03
N LYS A 181 1.31 -11.79 -5.90
CA LYS A 181 2.23 -10.70 -6.25
C LYS A 181 3.26 -10.39 -5.16
N GLY A 182 3.05 -10.90 -3.95
CA GLY A 182 3.97 -10.82 -2.82
C GLY A 182 4.21 -12.20 -2.20
N PRO A 183 4.91 -13.12 -2.87
CA PRO A 183 5.24 -14.42 -2.29
C PRO A 183 6.02 -14.26 -0.99
N ALA A 184 6.05 -15.32 -0.18
CA ALA A 184 6.69 -15.26 1.12
C ALA A 184 7.56 -16.48 1.41
N VAL A 185 8.56 -16.26 2.26
CA VAL A 185 9.41 -17.26 2.88
C VAL A 185 8.99 -17.37 4.33
N SER A 186 8.70 -18.58 4.79
CA SER A 186 8.57 -18.87 6.23
C SER A 186 9.69 -19.78 6.69
N ILE A 187 10.12 -19.58 7.94
CA ILE A 187 11.17 -20.40 8.56
C ILE A 187 10.57 -21.28 9.65
N LYS A 188 10.80 -22.59 9.56
CA LYS A 188 10.36 -23.55 10.56
C LYS A 188 10.95 -23.19 11.93
N GLY A 189 10.09 -23.08 12.93
CA GLY A 189 10.49 -22.69 14.29
C GLY A 189 10.68 -21.18 14.50
N ASN A 190 10.45 -20.34 13.48
CA ASN A 190 10.49 -18.88 13.58
C ASN A 190 11.78 -18.32 14.20
N SER A 191 12.94 -18.91 13.89
CA SER A 191 14.23 -18.40 14.38
C SER A 191 14.51 -17.01 13.81
N GLU A 192 14.49 -15.97 14.68
CA GLU A 192 14.73 -14.59 14.26
C GLU A 192 16.11 -14.43 13.60
N ASN A 193 17.15 -15.02 14.22
CA ASN A 193 18.52 -14.98 13.70
C ASN A 193 18.60 -15.56 12.28
N LYS A 194 17.83 -16.62 12.01
CA LYS A 194 17.76 -17.20 10.67
C LYS A 194 17.01 -16.31 9.69
N ILE A 195 15.90 -15.69 10.11
CA ILE A 195 15.13 -14.75 9.27
C ILE A 195 16.01 -13.57 8.86
N PHE A 196 16.70 -12.95 9.80
CA PHE A 196 17.54 -11.78 9.52
C PHE A 196 18.81 -12.12 8.73
N SER A 197 19.46 -13.25 8.99
CA SER A 197 20.62 -13.66 8.18
C SER A 197 20.22 -13.97 6.74
N LEU A 198 19.08 -14.62 6.51
CA LEU A 198 18.53 -14.81 5.15
C LEU A 198 18.14 -13.48 4.50
N LEU A 199 17.62 -12.52 5.26
CA LEU A 199 17.34 -11.18 4.76
C LEU A 199 18.62 -10.47 4.32
N ALA A 200 19.71 -10.57 5.09
CA ALA A 200 21.02 -10.04 4.70
C ALA A 200 21.52 -10.69 3.41
N ILE A 201 21.48 -12.03 3.34
CA ILE A 201 21.91 -12.81 2.17
C ILE A 201 21.13 -12.37 0.93
N SER A 202 19.80 -12.41 1.01
CA SER A 202 18.92 -12.14 -0.12
C SER A 202 18.95 -10.70 -0.64
N SER A 203 19.40 -9.77 0.22
CA SER A 203 19.53 -8.35 -0.10
C SER A 203 20.91 -7.98 -0.66
N SER A 204 21.84 -8.93 -0.72
CA SER A 204 23.21 -8.71 -1.21
C SER A 204 23.31 -8.72 -2.73
N VAL A 205 24.32 -8.01 -3.24
CA VAL A 205 24.66 -8.00 -4.66
C VAL A 205 25.04 -9.40 -5.16
N ALA A 206 25.77 -10.18 -4.36
CA ALA A 206 26.17 -11.54 -4.69
C ALA A 206 24.95 -12.47 -4.91
N PHE A 207 24.01 -12.49 -3.97
CA PHE A 207 22.79 -13.29 -4.11
C PHE A 207 21.93 -12.83 -5.28
N HIS A 208 21.77 -11.50 -5.44
CA HIS A 208 21.03 -10.96 -6.59
C HIS A 208 21.63 -11.42 -7.91
N LYS A 209 22.97 -11.48 -8.03
CA LYS A 209 23.62 -11.97 -9.23
C LYS A 209 23.29 -13.43 -9.53
N LEU A 210 23.26 -14.29 -8.50
CA LEU A 210 22.84 -15.68 -8.64
C LEU A 210 21.37 -15.81 -9.07
N VAL A 211 20.50 -14.91 -8.62
CA VAL A 211 19.12 -14.85 -9.11
C VAL A 211 19.09 -14.46 -10.60
N GLU A 212 19.80 -13.39 -11.01
CA GLU A 212 19.84 -12.91 -12.40
C GLU A 212 20.31 -13.98 -13.40
N ILE A 213 21.34 -14.75 -13.03
CA ILE A 213 21.90 -15.83 -13.87
C ILE A 213 20.82 -16.84 -14.28
N GLN A 214 19.88 -17.15 -13.38
CA GLN A 214 18.78 -18.09 -13.66
C GLN A 214 17.69 -17.49 -14.56
N LEU A 215 17.54 -16.17 -14.57
CA LEU A 215 16.47 -15.48 -15.31
C LEU A 215 16.78 -15.29 -16.80
N ALA A 216 18.00 -15.63 -17.25
CA ALA A 216 18.48 -15.43 -18.63
C ALA A 216 18.26 -14.00 -19.18
N ALA A 217 18.11 -13.01 -18.29
CA ALA A 217 17.86 -11.62 -18.63
C ALA A 217 19.18 -10.92 -18.94
N GLY A 218 19.65 -11.03 -20.17
CA GLY A 218 20.85 -10.32 -20.66
C GLY A 218 20.65 -8.82 -20.90
N ASP A 219 19.42 -8.31 -20.81
CA ASP A 219 19.11 -6.91 -21.08
C ASP A 219 18.82 -6.17 -19.75
N THR A 220 19.87 -5.70 -19.10
CA THR A 220 19.82 -4.91 -17.85
C THR A 220 19.78 -3.40 -18.14
N ARG A 221 19.41 -2.97 -19.35
CA ARG A 221 19.32 -1.55 -19.69
C ARG A 221 18.11 -0.92 -18.98
N ALA A 222 18.24 0.36 -18.60
CA ALA A 222 17.09 1.18 -18.21
C ALA A 222 16.04 1.14 -19.34
N GLY A 223 14.82 0.69 -19.02
CA GLY A 223 13.76 0.41 -20.00
C GLY A 223 13.58 -1.07 -20.39
N GLY A 224 14.36 -1.99 -19.81
CA GLY A 224 14.23 -3.44 -20.01
C GLY A 224 12.91 -4.02 -19.47
N ALA A 225 12.60 -5.26 -19.88
CA ALA A 225 11.41 -5.98 -19.41
C ALA A 225 11.49 -6.24 -17.90
N ALA A 226 10.35 -6.15 -17.19
CA ALA A 226 10.29 -6.41 -15.76
C ALA A 226 10.79 -7.82 -15.42
N HIS A 227 11.64 -7.93 -14.39
CA HIS A 227 12.11 -9.21 -13.85
C HIS A 227 10.95 -9.94 -13.15
N SER A 228 10.84 -11.25 -13.38
CA SER A 228 9.90 -12.12 -12.66
C SER A 228 10.66 -12.99 -11.66
N PHE A 229 10.73 -12.54 -10.41
CA PHE A 229 11.32 -13.27 -9.28
C PHE A 229 10.36 -14.35 -8.78
N GLU A 230 10.09 -15.34 -9.64
CA GLU A 230 9.22 -16.46 -9.32
C GLU A 230 9.74 -17.28 -8.14
N VAL A 231 8.84 -17.87 -7.37
CA VAL A 231 9.17 -18.69 -6.19
C VAL A 231 10.20 -19.77 -6.54
N GLY A 232 10.00 -20.48 -7.65
CA GLY A 232 10.91 -21.54 -8.08
C GLY A 232 12.32 -21.07 -8.46
N VAL A 233 12.52 -19.78 -8.78
CA VAL A 233 13.85 -19.20 -9.00
C VAL A 233 14.52 -18.98 -7.66
N ILE A 234 13.84 -18.31 -6.73
CA ILE A 234 14.34 -18.06 -5.37
C ILE A 234 14.70 -19.38 -4.68
N GLN A 235 13.82 -20.38 -4.74
CA GLN A 235 14.02 -21.69 -4.14
C GLN A 235 15.31 -22.39 -4.58
N LYS A 236 15.73 -22.17 -5.83
CA LYS A 236 16.90 -22.82 -6.43
C LYS A 236 18.19 -22.02 -6.28
N THR A 237 18.09 -20.75 -5.86
CA THR A 237 19.26 -19.90 -5.66
C THR A 237 20.13 -20.44 -4.51
N PRO A 238 21.45 -20.52 -4.69
CA PRO A 238 22.36 -20.97 -3.64
C PRO A 238 22.40 -20.05 -2.43
N ILE A 239 22.72 -20.62 -1.27
CA ILE A 239 22.96 -19.93 0.00
C ILE A 239 24.31 -20.39 0.56
N PRO A 240 25.15 -19.48 1.09
CA PRO A 240 26.44 -19.88 1.66
C PRO A 240 26.22 -20.64 2.98
N LEU A 241 27.13 -21.56 3.29
CA LEU A 241 27.18 -22.16 4.62
C LEU A 241 27.66 -21.11 5.61
N LEU A 242 26.90 -20.93 6.69
CA LEU A 242 27.23 -19.99 7.76
C LEU A 242 27.61 -20.75 9.02
N ASP A 243 28.68 -20.33 9.68
CA ASP A 243 28.87 -20.64 11.09
C ASP A 243 27.96 -19.77 11.98
N ASN A 244 27.89 -20.09 13.28
CA ASN A 244 27.02 -19.38 14.23
C ASN A 244 27.37 -17.90 14.39
N ASN A 245 28.65 -17.51 14.26
CA ASN A 245 29.09 -16.12 14.39
C ASN A 245 28.69 -15.33 13.14
N GLN A 246 28.95 -15.88 11.95
CA GLN A 246 28.56 -15.31 10.68
C GLN A 246 27.05 -15.12 10.58
N GLU A 247 26.26 -16.12 11.00
CA GLU A 247 24.79 -16.01 11.04
C GLU A 247 24.35 -14.87 11.96
N SER A 248 24.90 -14.81 13.17
CA SER A 248 24.59 -13.75 14.14
C SER A 248 25.02 -12.36 13.67
N ARG A 249 26.17 -12.25 12.99
CA ARG A 249 26.67 -10.98 12.45
C ARG A 249 25.76 -10.47 11.33
N LEU A 250 25.45 -11.32 10.35
CA LEU A 250 24.55 -10.97 9.26
C LEU A 250 23.16 -10.62 9.77
N ALA A 251 22.65 -11.37 10.75
CA ALA A 251 21.36 -11.09 11.38
C ALA A 251 21.34 -9.71 12.06
N SER A 252 22.37 -9.40 12.85
CA SER A 252 22.52 -8.10 13.50
C SER A 252 22.57 -6.94 12.50
N LEU A 253 23.32 -7.11 11.39
CA LEU A 253 23.39 -6.11 10.32
C LEU A 253 22.03 -5.90 9.65
N ALA A 254 21.31 -6.97 9.30
CA ALA A 254 19.98 -6.87 8.70
C ALA A 254 18.94 -6.27 9.65
N HIS A 255 18.99 -6.58 10.94
CA HIS A 255 18.12 -5.95 11.93
C HIS A 255 18.39 -4.44 12.02
N ARG A 256 19.66 -4.02 12.06
CA ARG A 256 20.01 -2.59 12.06
C ARG A 256 19.56 -1.89 10.77
N ALA A 257 19.73 -2.54 9.62
CA ALA A 257 19.24 -2.03 8.34
C ALA A 257 17.71 -1.88 8.35
N TRP A 258 16.98 -2.86 8.89
CA TRP A 258 15.53 -2.79 9.08
C TRP A 258 15.13 -1.59 9.96
N SER A 259 15.76 -1.40 11.11
CA SER A 259 15.45 -0.29 12.03
C SER A 259 15.69 1.07 11.38
N LEU A 260 16.75 1.22 10.58
CA LEU A 260 17.03 2.45 9.84
C LEU A 260 15.95 2.74 8.78
N MET A 261 15.51 1.73 8.03
CA MET A 261 14.47 1.87 7.01
C MET A 261 13.08 2.10 7.62
N GLN A 262 12.74 1.39 8.70
CA GLN A 262 11.54 1.66 9.47
C GLN A 262 11.54 3.09 10.01
N LYS A 263 12.68 3.58 10.51
CA LYS A 263 12.83 4.95 11.00
C LYS A 263 12.51 5.98 9.91
N LEU A 264 12.91 5.78 8.65
CA LEU A 264 12.51 6.68 7.54
C LEU A 264 10.99 6.73 7.33
N ASP A 265 10.28 5.64 7.62
CA ASP A 265 8.84 5.53 7.35
C ASP A 265 7.95 6.19 8.43
N THR A 266 8.51 6.47 9.59
CA THR A 266 7.84 7.07 10.75
C THR A 266 7.29 8.50 10.54
N ILE A 267 7.64 9.17 9.43
CA ILE A 267 7.15 10.51 9.10
C ILE A 267 5.90 10.49 8.21
N TYR A 268 5.50 9.32 7.73
CA TYR A 268 4.33 9.15 6.88
C TYR A 268 3.10 8.77 7.71
N GLU A 269 2.13 9.68 7.80
CA GLU A 269 0.94 9.57 8.68
C GLU A 269 0.02 8.36 8.41
N ASN A 270 0.24 7.67 7.31
CA ASN A 270 -0.50 6.47 6.88
C ASN A 270 0.31 5.18 7.07
N SER A 271 1.51 5.24 7.64
CA SER A 271 2.33 4.07 8.00
C SER A 271 1.96 3.58 9.41
N HIS A 272 2.07 2.27 9.64
CA HIS A 272 2.02 1.70 10.98
C HIS A 272 3.15 2.21 11.90
N ALA A 273 4.26 2.69 11.33
CA ALA A 273 5.41 3.23 12.06
C ALA A 273 5.27 4.72 12.41
N PHE A 274 4.21 5.41 11.94
CA PHE A 274 4.10 6.86 12.08
C PHE A 274 4.25 7.35 13.53
N ILE A 275 5.11 8.34 13.75
CA ILE A 275 5.33 9.02 15.04
C ILE A 275 4.91 10.49 14.94
N LEU A 276 5.58 11.28 14.10
CA LEU A 276 5.38 12.72 13.94
C LEU A 276 5.83 13.15 12.52
N PRO A 277 5.32 14.27 11.99
CA PRO A 277 5.85 14.88 10.76
C PRO A 277 7.35 15.16 10.84
N LYS A 278 8.02 15.13 9.69
CA LYS A 278 9.48 15.34 9.55
C LYS A 278 9.96 16.59 10.31
N SER A 279 9.31 17.74 10.13
CA SER A 279 9.69 19.00 10.77
C SER A 279 9.73 18.92 12.31
N LEU A 280 8.75 18.24 12.91
CA LEU A 280 8.71 18.04 14.36
C LEU A 280 9.76 17.03 14.85
N ARG A 281 10.00 15.96 14.10
CA ARG A 281 11.05 14.98 14.43
C ARG A 281 12.46 15.58 14.34
N THR A 282 12.75 16.31 13.27
CA THR A 282 14.02 17.01 13.10
C THR A 282 14.27 17.98 14.26
N ARG A 283 13.23 18.69 14.73
CA ARG A 283 13.32 19.57 15.91
C ARG A 283 13.67 18.81 17.19
N LEU A 284 13.12 17.60 17.39
CA LEU A 284 13.45 16.75 18.54
C LEU A 284 14.88 16.16 18.44
N GLY A 285 15.56 16.33 17.31
CA GLY A 285 16.93 15.85 17.07
C GLY A 285 17.05 14.34 16.93
N ASP A 286 15.93 13.63 16.81
CA ASP A 286 15.88 12.17 16.78
C ASP A 286 15.81 11.60 15.36
N TYR A 287 15.71 12.46 14.34
CA TYR A 287 15.55 12.08 12.93
C TYR A 287 16.43 12.93 12.02
N ASP A 288 17.24 12.26 11.20
CA ASP A 288 18.01 12.85 10.11
C ASP A 288 18.09 11.83 8.97
N SER A 289 17.41 12.11 7.86
CA SER A 289 17.35 11.20 6.71
C SER A 289 18.72 10.95 6.11
N ASP A 290 19.59 11.95 6.09
CA ASP A 290 20.90 11.84 5.44
C ASP A 290 21.83 10.94 6.25
N SER A 291 21.91 11.16 7.56
CA SER A 291 22.67 10.28 8.46
C SER A 291 22.14 8.84 8.46
N ILE A 292 20.81 8.66 8.42
CA ILE A 292 20.19 7.33 8.34
C ILE A 292 20.62 6.61 7.05
N ASN A 293 20.53 7.29 5.90
CA ASN A 293 20.92 6.74 4.60
C ASN A 293 22.42 6.43 4.52
N VAL A 294 23.27 7.30 5.06
CA VAL A 294 24.72 7.06 5.13
C VAL A 294 25.04 5.81 5.94
N GLU A 295 24.40 5.61 7.10
CA GLU A 295 24.63 4.42 7.92
C GLU A 295 24.06 3.15 7.27
N PHE A 296 22.90 3.26 6.64
CA PHE A 296 22.29 2.15 5.89
C PHE A 296 23.21 1.66 4.77
N GLU A 297 23.80 2.58 4.00
CA GLU A 297 24.74 2.25 2.92
C GLU A 297 26.04 1.62 3.44
N LYS A 298 26.52 1.99 4.63
CA LYS A 298 27.65 1.29 5.27
C LYS A 298 27.30 -0.15 5.61
N ILE A 299 26.12 -0.37 6.21
CA ILE A 299 25.64 -1.72 6.58
C ILE A 299 25.53 -2.58 5.32
N ARG A 300 24.96 -2.05 4.23
CA ARG A 300 24.85 -2.77 2.96
C ARG A 300 26.22 -3.17 2.40
N LYS A 301 27.17 -2.23 2.35
CA LYS A 301 28.54 -2.52 1.92
C LYS A 301 29.22 -3.58 2.78
N GLU A 302 28.95 -3.58 4.09
CA GLU A 302 29.47 -4.61 5.00
C GLU A 302 28.85 -5.99 4.71
N ILE A 303 27.52 -6.07 4.56
CA ILE A 303 26.81 -7.28 4.15
C ILE A 303 27.37 -7.83 2.83
N ASP A 304 27.53 -6.97 1.82
CA ASP A 304 28.09 -7.35 0.53
C ASP A 304 29.53 -7.85 0.65
N THR A 305 30.36 -7.20 1.47
CA THR A 305 31.75 -7.63 1.72
C THR A 305 31.80 -9.03 2.33
N ILE A 306 30.99 -9.28 3.36
CA ILE A 306 30.90 -10.59 4.01
C ILE A 306 30.45 -11.64 3.00
N LEU A 307 29.42 -11.35 2.21
CA LEU A 307 28.83 -12.35 1.31
C LEU A 307 29.68 -12.59 0.06
N PHE A 308 30.36 -11.59 -0.48
CA PHE A 308 31.35 -11.83 -1.54
C PHE A 308 32.48 -12.74 -1.07
N ASN A 309 32.89 -12.66 0.19
CA ASN A 309 33.89 -13.56 0.75
C ASN A 309 33.31 -14.97 0.95
N LEU A 310 32.09 -15.10 1.47
CA LEU A 310 31.44 -16.40 1.71
C LEU A 310 31.11 -17.17 0.42
N TYR A 311 30.79 -16.47 -0.67
CA TYR A 311 30.62 -17.08 -1.99
C TYR A 311 31.93 -17.20 -2.76
N GLU A 312 33.05 -16.71 -2.21
CA GLU A 312 34.36 -16.68 -2.86
C GLU A 312 34.36 -15.97 -4.22
N PHE A 313 33.58 -14.88 -4.35
CA PHE A 313 33.56 -14.06 -5.57
C PHE A 313 34.90 -13.34 -5.74
N THR A 314 35.55 -13.56 -6.89
CA THR A 314 36.80 -12.89 -7.26
C THR A 314 36.57 -11.40 -7.51
N GLU A 315 37.63 -10.61 -7.59
CA GLU A 315 37.52 -9.18 -7.94
C GLU A 315 36.83 -8.98 -9.31
N VAL A 316 37.09 -9.88 -10.27
CA VAL A 316 36.43 -9.87 -11.58
C VAL A 316 34.93 -10.14 -11.45
N ASP A 317 34.54 -11.12 -10.61
CA ASP A 317 33.13 -11.41 -10.34
C ASP A 317 32.45 -10.23 -9.64
N ARG A 318 33.14 -9.58 -8.69
CA ARG A 318 32.64 -8.39 -7.96
C ARG A 318 32.43 -7.22 -8.90
N ILE A 319 33.39 -6.90 -9.77
CA ILE A 319 33.28 -5.81 -10.76
C ILE A 319 32.14 -6.11 -11.75
N SER A 320 32.05 -7.36 -12.22
CA SER A 320 30.99 -7.80 -13.13
C SER A 320 29.60 -7.83 -12.47
N SER A 321 29.55 -7.95 -11.14
CA SER A 321 28.31 -7.91 -10.35
C SER A 321 27.87 -6.50 -10.01
N SER A 322 28.81 -5.56 -9.89
CA SER A 322 28.53 -4.14 -9.59
C SER A 322 28.06 -3.34 -10.81
N GLY A 323 28.34 -3.79 -12.04
CA GLY A 323 27.92 -3.13 -13.28
C GLY A 323 28.66 -1.80 -13.55
N GLY A 324 29.06 -1.57 -14.81
CA GLY A 324 29.84 -0.41 -15.22
C GLY A 324 29.14 0.94 -14.97
N LYS A 325 29.91 1.92 -14.47
CA LYS A 325 29.55 3.33 -14.22
C LYS A 325 28.27 3.55 -13.39
N GLY A 326 28.46 3.64 -12.08
CA GLY A 326 27.96 4.78 -11.32
C GLY A 326 26.44 4.92 -11.23
N GLU A 327 25.72 3.87 -10.89
CA GLU A 327 24.48 4.02 -10.14
C GLU A 327 24.82 3.71 -8.68
N GLY A 328 25.31 4.73 -7.98
CA GLY A 328 25.01 4.80 -6.55
C GLY A 328 23.49 4.72 -6.41
N ILE A 329 23.00 4.14 -5.31
CA ILE A 329 21.59 4.27 -4.95
C ILE A 329 21.35 5.76 -4.70
N SER A 330 21.10 6.51 -5.76
CA SER A 330 20.46 7.81 -5.68
C SER A 330 18.99 7.51 -5.43
N ALA A 331 18.38 8.32 -4.57
CA ALA A 331 16.94 8.33 -4.33
C ALA A 331 16.13 8.58 -5.63
N ASP A 332 16.79 8.88 -6.76
CA ASP A 332 16.16 9.20 -8.04
C ASP A 332 16.03 8.00 -8.99
N ALA A 333 16.41 6.78 -8.57
CA ALA A 333 16.10 5.55 -9.31
C ALA A 333 14.63 5.09 -9.15
N ILE A 334 13.72 6.00 -8.79
CA ILE A 334 12.26 5.85 -8.81
C ILE A 334 11.72 6.18 -10.22
N SER A 335 12.39 5.72 -11.27
CA SER A 335 11.85 5.82 -12.64
C SER A 335 11.00 4.60 -12.95
N ILE A 336 9.73 4.69 -12.53
CA ILE A 336 8.66 3.75 -12.87
C ILE A 336 8.23 4.06 -14.31
N ASP A 337 8.75 3.32 -15.28
CA ASP A 337 8.09 3.24 -16.58
C ASP A 337 7.10 2.06 -16.58
N ASN A 338 5.92 2.28 -17.15
CA ASN A 338 4.66 1.58 -16.90
C ASN A 338 4.13 1.01 -18.22
N SER A 339 4.03 -0.32 -18.32
CA SER A 339 3.18 -0.93 -19.35
C SER A 339 2.48 -2.22 -18.93
N GLU A 340 2.87 -2.86 -17.82
CA GLU A 340 2.16 -4.03 -17.28
C GLU A 340 2.12 -4.10 -15.74
N ILE A 341 2.62 -3.07 -15.06
CA ILE A 341 2.57 -2.92 -13.59
C ILE A 341 1.53 -1.85 -13.29
N GLU A 342 0.82 -2.02 -12.19
CA GLU A 342 -0.41 -1.30 -11.87
C GLU A 342 -0.23 0.23 -11.87
N GLU A 343 -0.82 0.91 -12.87
CA GLU A 343 -0.72 2.36 -13.22
C GLU A 343 -0.94 3.42 -12.11
N ASP A 344 -1.07 3.10 -10.82
CA ASP A 344 -1.31 4.10 -9.77
C ASP A 344 -0.53 3.83 -8.47
N GLU A 345 0.74 3.40 -8.52
CA GLU A 345 1.65 3.68 -7.41
C GLU A 345 2.13 5.12 -7.57
N VAL A 346 1.46 6.03 -6.86
CA VAL A 346 1.83 7.45 -6.77
C VAL A 346 3.31 7.50 -6.41
N SER A 347 4.12 8.11 -7.28
CA SER A 347 5.51 8.45 -7.03
C SER A 347 5.67 8.98 -5.59
N GLU A 348 6.74 8.61 -4.89
CA GLU A 348 7.14 9.32 -3.67
C GLU A 348 7.35 10.80 -4.05
N ILE A 349 6.30 11.60 -3.87
CA ILE A 349 6.33 13.03 -4.18
C ILE A 349 7.17 13.68 -3.09
N ASP A 350 7.99 14.64 -3.48
CA ASP A 350 8.61 15.58 -2.56
C ASP A 350 7.50 16.36 -1.85
N VAL A 351 7.02 15.79 -0.74
CA VAL A 351 5.89 16.32 0.02
C VAL A 351 6.37 17.54 0.77
N SER A 352 5.76 18.69 0.52
CA SER A 352 5.97 19.91 1.30
C SER A 352 5.89 19.58 2.80
N GLU A 353 6.96 19.90 3.53
CA GLU A 353 7.02 19.69 4.99
C GLU A 353 5.91 20.49 5.70
N VAL A 354 5.54 21.64 5.15
CA VAL A 354 4.44 22.48 5.63
C VAL A 354 3.10 21.79 5.43
N ASP A 355 2.84 21.27 4.23
CA ASP A 355 1.56 20.59 3.94
C ASP A 355 1.41 19.31 4.78
N SER A 356 2.50 18.56 4.98
CA SER A 356 2.54 17.41 5.87
C SER A 356 2.23 17.78 7.32
N LEU A 357 2.76 18.90 7.79
CA LEU A 357 2.52 19.40 9.14
C LEU A 357 1.06 19.85 9.33
N ILE A 358 0.48 20.55 8.34
CA ILE A 358 -0.93 20.95 8.38
C ILE A 358 -1.84 19.72 8.33
N SER A 359 -1.57 18.73 7.48
CA SER A 359 -2.31 17.47 7.41
C SER A 359 -2.30 16.72 8.75
N TRP A 360 -1.14 16.66 9.40
CA TRP A 360 -1.04 16.12 10.75
C TRP A 360 -1.84 16.92 11.78
N ALA A 361 -1.79 18.26 11.72
CA ALA A 361 -2.58 19.12 12.61
C ALA A 361 -4.09 18.95 12.42
N VAL A 362 -4.57 18.72 11.17
CA VAL A 362 -5.95 18.29 10.91
C VAL A 362 -6.25 16.98 11.67
N GLY A 363 -5.34 16.01 11.60
CA GLY A 363 -5.48 14.77 12.36
C GLY A 363 -5.47 14.96 13.88
N VAL A 364 -4.70 15.91 14.42
CA VAL A 364 -4.77 16.27 15.85
C VAL A 364 -6.13 16.88 16.19
N ALA A 365 -6.65 17.79 15.36
CA ALA A 365 -7.96 18.42 15.56
C ALA A 365 -9.12 17.39 15.54
N PHE A 366 -8.99 16.34 14.73
CA PHE A 366 -9.92 15.20 14.69
C PHE A 366 -9.63 14.10 15.73
N GLY A 367 -8.66 14.29 16.63
CA GLY A 367 -8.31 13.30 17.65
C GLY A 367 -7.65 12.02 17.11
N ARG A 368 -7.14 12.04 15.88
CA ARG A 368 -6.40 10.93 15.27
C ARG A 368 -4.96 10.83 15.80
N PHE A 369 -4.27 11.97 15.92
CA PHE A 369 -2.86 12.03 16.31
C PHE A 369 -2.65 12.72 17.65
N ASP A 370 -1.57 12.33 18.34
CA ASP A 370 -1.23 12.84 19.66
C ASP A 370 -0.14 13.91 19.58
N TRP A 371 -0.51 15.16 19.84
CA TRP A 371 0.42 16.30 19.83
C TRP A 371 1.45 16.26 20.98
N ARG A 372 1.16 15.54 22.07
CA ARG A 372 2.02 15.49 23.28
C ARG A 372 3.37 14.82 23.03
N LEU A 373 3.49 14.02 21.97
CA LEU A 373 4.77 13.47 21.53
C LEU A 373 5.74 14.58 21.09
N SER A 374 5.22 15.67 20.51
CA SER A 374 6.04 16.79 20.01
C SER A 374 6.47 17.77 21.10
N THR A 375 5.80 17.76 22.26
CA THR A 375 6.11 18.60 23.44
C THR A 375 6.85 17.84 24.54
N GLY A 376 6.99 16.51 24.40
CA GLY A 376 7.62 15.64 25.39
C GLY A 376 6.72 15.27 26.57
N GLU A 377 5.46 15.74 26.59
CA GLU A 377 4.46 15.36 27.60
C GLU A 377 4.10 13.87 27.55
N ARG A 378 4.26 13.26 26.37
CA ARG A 378 4.17 11.81 26.18
C ARG A 378 5.49 11.31 25.58
N GLN A 379 6.02 10.24 26.14
CA GLN A 379 7.21 9.57 25.60
C GLN A 379 6.85 8.76 24.35
N VAL A 380 7.75 8.73 23.38
CA VAL A 380 7.63 7.85 22.21
C VAL A 380 7.68 6.40 22.69
N PRO A 381 6.71 5.55 22.30
CA PRO A 381 6.75 4.13 22.61
C PRO A 381 8.05 3.47 22.09
N PRO A 382 8.51 2.37 22.71
CA PRO A 382 9.66 1.63 22.20
C PRO A 382 9.40 1.12 20.78
N GLU A 383 10.48 0.98 19.99
CA GLU A 383 10.41 0.41 18.64
C GLU A 383 9.76 -0.98 18.69
N PRO A 384 8.74 -1.25 17.85
CA PRO A 384 8.13 -2.57 17.79
C PRO A 384 9.15 -3.59 17.31
N LYS A 385 9.05 -4.84 17.79
CA LYS A 385 9.93 -5.88 17.28
C LYS A 385 9.56 -6.16 15.82
N PRO A 386 10.54 -6.39 14.92
CA PRO A 386 10.28 -6.48 13.49
C PRO A 386 9.30 -7.58 13.06
N LEU A 387 9.25 -8.67 13.83
CA LEU A 387 8.45 -9.87 13.53
C LEU A 387 7.14 -9.92 14.32
N ASP A 388 6.92 -8.99 15.26
CA ASP A 388 5.66 -8.90 15.99
C ASP A 388 4.52 -8.48 15.04
N PRO A 389 3.25 -8.85 15.31
CA PRO A 389 2.12 -8.38 14.51
C PRO A 389 2.08 -6.86 14.38
N LEU A 390 1.61 -6.38 13.22
CA LEU A 390 1.43 -4.96 12.97
C LEU A 390 0.47 -4.35 14.02
N PRO A 391 0.75 -3.14 14.52
CA PRO A 391 -0.09 -2.51 15.52
C PRO A 391 -1.40 -2.01 14.90
N THR A 392 -2.49 -1.99 15.65
CA THR A 392 -3.77 -1.41 15.20
C THR A 392 -3.78 0.12 15.19
N LYS A 393 -2.84 0.74 15.90
CA LYS A 393 -2.58 2.19 15.94
C LYS A 393 -1.10 2.45 15.81
N SER A 394 -0.71 3.42 14.99
CA SER A 394 0.68 3.83 14.92
C SER A 394 1.11 4.51 16.24
N PRO A 395 2.41 4.54 16.58
CA PRO A 395 2.90 5.21 17.80
C PRO A 395 2.42 6.66 17.96
N GLY A 396 2.32 7.38 16.85
CA GLY A 396 1.88 8.77 16.72
C GLY A 396 0.38 9.00 16.88
N MET A 397 -0.43 7.94 16.87
CA MET A 397 -1.87 8.05 17.09
C MET A 397 -2.22 8.30 18.55
N LEU A 398 -3.39 8.90 18.75
CA LEU A 398 -3.97 9.11 20.07
C LEU A 398 -4.29 7.75 20.72
N PRO A 399 -3.78 7.46 21.92
CA PRO A 399 -4.09 6.23 22.64
C PRO A 399 -5.58 6.13 22.96
N ASP A 400 -6.06 4.90 23.17
CA ASP A 400 -7.42 4.70 23.68
C ASP A 400 -7.58 5.38 25.05
N GLU A 401 -8.77 5.91 25.33
CA GLU A 401 -9.11 6.68 26.55
C GLU A 401 -8.35 7.99 26.77
N ALA A 402 -7.39 8.35 25.90
CA ALA A 402 -6.68 9.60 26.02
C ALA A 402 -7.55 10.77 25.52
N GLU A 403 -7.53 11.86 26.28
CA GLU A 403 -8.26 13.08 25.91
C GLU A 403 -7.73 13.68 24.60
N PRO A 404 -8.57 13.91 23.57
CA PRO A 404 -8.15 14.57 22.34
C PRO A 404 -7.83 16.05 22.57
N PHE A 405 -7.14 16.68 21.60
CA PHE A 405 -6.88 18.12 21.63
C PHE A 405 -8.18 18.94 21.66
N HIS A 406 -9.19 18.48 20.92
CA HIS A 406 -10.51 19.08 20.83
C HIS A 406 -11.59 18.00 20.85
N ARG A 407 -12.65 18.18 21.65
CA ARG A 407 -13.77 17.22 21.70
C ARG A 407 -14.75 17.51 20.57
N HIS A 408 -15.06 16.50 19.76
CA HIS A 408 -16.03 16.62 18.66
C HIS A 408 -16.76 15.30 18.41
N GLY A 409 -17.94 15.35 17.77
CA GLY A 409 -18.74 14.18 17.39
C GLY A 409 -18.40 13.60 16.02
N GLY A 410 -17.13 13.68 15.59
CA GLY A 410 -16.70 13.26 14.25
C GLY A 410 -16.92 14.28 13.12
N ILE A 411 -17.39 15.49 13.44
CA ILE A 411 -17.63 16.58 12.48
C ILE A 411 -16.92 17.84 12.95
N LEU A 412 -16.11 18.43 12.07
CA LEU A 412 -15.59 19.80 12.21
C LEU A 412 -16.13 20.65 11.06
N VAL A 413 -15.97 21.98 11.13
CA VAL A 413 -16.55 22.90 10.16
C VAL A 413 -15.56 23.97 9.74
N ASP A 414 -15.69 24.47 8.53
CA ASP A 414 -15.09 25.75 8.11
C ASP A 414 -16.10 26.88 8.37
N ASP A 415 -16.07 27.43 9.59
CA ASP A 415 -16.98 28.51 10.02
C ASP A 415 -16.34 29.35 11.14
N GLN A 416 -15.91 30.56 10.78
CA GLN A 416 -15.20 31.43 11.70
C GLN A 416 -16.05 31.79 12.93
N GLY A 417 -15.51 31.55 14.12
CA GLY A 417 -16.20 31.77 15.40
C GLY A 417 -16.93 30.53 15.93
N HIS A 418 -17.04 29.46 15.15
CA HIS A 418 -17.60 28.20 15.62
C HIS A 418 -16.59 27.45 16.53
N PRO A 419 -17.05 26.78 17.61
CA PRO A 419 -16.16 25.98 18.47
C PRO A 419 -15.44 24.84 17.74
N ASN A 420 -16.04 24.33 16.65
CA ASN A 420 -15.49 23.28 15.80
C ASN A 420 -14.84 23.82 14.50
N ASP A 421 -14.46 25.10 14.46
CA ASP A 421 -13.80 25.73 13.30
C ASP A 421 -12.43 25.09 13.03
N LEU A 422 -12.34 24.22 12.02
CA LEU A 422 -11.15 23.43 11.71
C LEU A 422 -9.90 24.30 11.42
N PRO A 423 -9.97 25.36 10.59
CA PRO A 423 -8.82 26.25 10.39
C PRO A 423 -8.25 26.84 11.69
N ARG A 424 -9.11 27.33 12.60
CA ARG A 424 -8.68 27.84 13.91
C ARG A 424 -8.05 26.74 14.76
N LEU A 425 -8.64 25.54 14.80
CA LEU A 425 -8.09 24.42 15.57
C LEU A 425 -6.69 24.02 15.07
N ILE A 426 -6.46 24.05 13.76
CA ILE A 426 -5.13 23.83 13.17
C ILE A 426 -4.15 24.91 13.64
N GLU A 427 -4.53 26.19 13.56
CA GLU A 427 -3.71 27.31 14.06
C GLU A 427 -3.34 27.10 15.53
N GLU A 428 -4.31 26.75 16.38
CA GLU A 428 -4.10 26.47 17.80
C GLU A 428 -3.18 25.28 18.05
N VAL A 429 -3.29 24.20 17.27
CA VAL A 429 -2.38 23.06 17.33
C VAL A 429 -0.96 23.49 16.99
N LEU A 430 -0.76 24.23 15.90
CA LEU A 430 0.56 24.69 15.47
C LEU A 430 1.20 25.62 16.51
N ILE A 431 0.42 26.54 17.09
CA ILE A 431 0.85 27.40 18.20
C ILE A 431 1.23 26.55 19.42
N ARG A 432 0.40 25.57 19.79
CA ARG A 432 0.64 24.70 20.95
C ARG A 432 1.95 23.95 20.84
N VAL A 433 2.27 23.47 19.64
CA VAL A 433 3.50 22.73 19.40
C VAL A 433 4.65 23.63 18.97
N GLU A 434 4.54 24.95 19.10
CA GLU A 434 5.58 25.93 18.80
C GLU A 434 6.11 25.84 17.35
N MET A 435 5.21 25.63 16.39
CA MET A 435 5.52 25.68 14.96
C MET A 435 5.00 26.97 14.32
N PRO A 436 5.70 27.53 13.32
CA PRO A 436 5.20 28.68 12.57
C PRO A 436 3.82 28.38 11.98
N VAL A 437 2.90 29.32 12.15
CA VAL A 437 1.56 29.25 11.55
C VAL A 437 1.64 29.83 10.14
N PRO A 438 1.40 29.04 9.08
CA PRO A 438 1.42 29.57 7.71
C PRO A 438 0.31 30.58 7.47
N ASP A 439 0.58 31.59 6.65
CA ASP A 439 -0.44 32.54 6.23
C ASP A 439 -1.58 31.82 5.47
N ASN A 440 -2.83 32.12 5.83
CA ASN A 440 -4.04 31.65 5.14
C ASN A 440 -4.31 30.12 5.19
N ILE A 441 -4.13 29.46 6.34
CA ILE A 441 -4.53 28.05 6.56
C ILE A 441 -5.95 27.76 6.05
N ARG A 442 -6.92 28.65 6.34
CA ARG A 442 -8.32 28.50 5.87
C ARG A 442 -8.41 28.31 4.35
N ARG A 443 -7.66 29.12 3.58
CA ARG A 443 -7.65 29.04 2.11
C ARG A 443 -7.11 27.68 1.64
N TRP A 444 -6.03 27.21 2.25
CA TRP A 444 -5.42 25.93 1.89
C TRP A 444 -6.37 24.76 2.20
N ILE A 445 -7.04 24.78 3.35
CA ILE A 445 -8.08 23.80 3.72
C ILE A 445 -9.22 23.79 2.69
N GLN A 446 -9.67 24.96 2.24
CA GLN A 446 -10.77 25.09 1.27
C GLN A 446 -10.42 24.60 -0.15
N LYS A 447 -9.15 24.74 -0.57
CA LYS A 447 -8.76 24.55 -1.98
C LYS A 447 -7.88 23.34 -2.24
N ASP A 448 -6.92 23.10 -1.36
CA ASP A 448 -5.76 22.26 -1.66
C ASP A 448 -5.73 20.99 -0.79
N PHE A 449 -6.19 21.09 0.47
CA PHE A 449 -6.07 20.01 1.45
C PHE A 449 -6.70 18.69 1.00
N PHE A 450 -7.92 18.71 0.46
CA PHE A 450 -8.58 17.44 0.09
C PHE A 450 -7.86 16.73 -1.06
N ALA A 451 -7.30 17.47 -2.03
CA ALA A 451 -6.54 16.88 -3.12
C ALA A 451 -5.23 16.24 -2.60
N PHE A 452 -4.52 16.97 -1.73
CA PHE A 452 -3.34 16.48 -1.01
C PHE A 452 -3.66 15.22 -0.19
N HIS A 453 -4.73 15.25 0.60
CA HIS A 453 -5.18 14.15 1.44
C HIS A 453 -5.57 12.92 0.62
N LEU A 454 -6.35 13.12 -0.45
CA LEU A 454 -6.74 12.05 -1.37
C LEU A 454 -5.51 11.36 -1.96
N GLN A 455 -4.51 12.12 -2.38
CA GLN A 455 -3.27 11.57 -2.90
C GLN A 455 -2.52 10.75 -1.86
N ARG A 456 -2.35 11.29 -0.64
CA ARG A 456 -1.63 10.64 0.46
C ARG A 456 -2.34 9.39 0.98
N TYR A 457 -3.66 9.35 0.91
CA TYR A 457 -4.49 8.22 1.35
C TYR A 457 -4.94 7.33 0.17
N SER A 458 -4.14 7.29 -0.90
CA SER A 458 -4.33 6.36 -2.02
C SER A 458 -3.11 5.45 -2.17
N LYS A 459 -3.32 4.13 -2.07
CA LYS A 459 -2.27 3.10 -2.28
C LYS A 459 -2.86 1.88 -3.00
N SER A 460 -2.06 1.18 -3.82
CA SER A 460 -2.49 -0.02 -4.56
C SER A 460 -3.82 0.18 -5.31
N ARG A 461 -3.94 1.28 -6.08
CA ARG A 461 -5.15 1.72 -6.81
C ARG A 461 -6.39 1.98 -5.95
N ARG A 462 -6.30 1.82 -4.63
CA ARG A 462 -7.37 2.06 -3.69
C ARG A 462 -7.28 3.48 -3.16
N LYS A 463 -8.35 4.25 -3.31
CA LYS A 463 -8.46 5.64 -2.86
C LYS A 463 -9.29 5.70 -1.58
N ALA A 464 -8.68 6.09 -0.47
CA ALA A 464 -9.29 6.02 0.85
C ALA A 464 -9.07 7.27 1.71
N PRO A 465 -9.41 8.49 1.23
CA PRO A 465 -9.34 9.69 2.05
C PRO A 465 -10.32 9.58 3.23
N ILE A 466 -9.86 9.94 4.43
CA ILE A 466 -10.65 9.83 5.68
C ILE A 466 -11.24 11.14 6.22
N TYR A 467 -10.94 12.29 5.59
CA TYR A 467 -11.52 13.59 5.92
C TYR A 467 -12.33 14.06 4.72
N TRP A 468 -13.64 14.18 4.87
CA TRP A 468 -14.56 14.41 3.77
C TRP A 468 -15.16 15.81 3.80
N PRO A 469 -14.86 16.68 2.82
CA PRO A 469 -15.49 17.98 2.71
C PRO A 469 -16.86 17.86 2.03
N LEU A 470 -17.92 17.94 2.83
CA LEU A 470 -19.29 18.11 2.34
C LEU A 470 -19.61 19.61 2.36
N SER A 471 -19.69 20.21 1.18
CA SER A 471 -19.71 21.67 1.04
C SER A 471 -20.96 22.17 0.35
N THR A 472 -21.27 23.45 0.56
CA THR A 472 -22.15 24.20 -0.34
C THR A 472 -21.58 24.25 -1.77
N THR A 473 -22.41 24.59 -2.76
CA THR A 473 -22.01 24.68 -4.17
C THR A 473 -20.83 25.64 -4.38
N SER A 474 -20.90 26.84 -3.77
CA SER A 474 -19.79 27.80 -3.75
C SER A 474 -18.59 27.34 -2.92
N GLY A 475 -18.79 26.43 -1.96
CA GLY A 475 -17.83 25.96 -0.97
C GLY A 475 -17.46 26.98 0.09
N THR A 476 -18.31 27.98 0.29
CA THR A 476 -18.22 28.98 1.36
C THR A 476 -18.45 28.38 2.75
N TYR A 477 -19.18 27.27 2.83
CA TYR A 477 -19.40 26.51 4.06
C TYR A 477 -19.11 25.04 3.80
N THR A 478 -18.29 24.43 4.66
CA THR A 478 -17.86 23.04 4.52
C THR A 478 -17.93 22.33 5.86
N LEU A 479 -18.66 21.21 5.88
CA LEU A 479 -18.62 20.24 6.95
C LEU A 479 -17.55 19.21 6.63
N TRP A 480 -16.60 19.02 7.55
CA TRP A 480 -15.55 18.03 7.44
C TRP A 480 -15.92 16.81 8.29
N ILE A 481 -16.24 15.70 7.61
CA ILE A 481 -16.63 14.44 8.24
C ILE A 481 -15.42 13.54 8.42
N TYR A 482 -15.26 12.98 9.62
CA TYR A 482 -14.21 12.02 9.93
C TYR A 482 -14.70 10.57 9.75
N TYR A 483 -14.28 9.95 8.65
CA TYR A 483 -14.70 8.60 8.25
C TYR A 483 -14.57 7.54 9.36
N PRO A 484 -13.47 7.44 10.14
CA PRO A 484 -13.34 6.45 11.20
C PRO A 484 -14.41 6.55 12.30
N SER A 485 -15.01 7.73 12.51
CA SER A 485 -16.09 7.94 13.50
C SER A 485 -17.51 7.90 12.91
N LEU A 486 -17.61 7.65 11.60
CA LEU A 486 -18.84 7.68 10.84
C LEU A 486 -19.83 6.61 11.33
N ASN A 487 -21.09 6.98 11.48
CA ASN A 487 -22.17 6.08 11.89
C ASN A 487 -23.51 6.54 11.28
N SER A 488 -24.59 5.79 11.55
CA SER A 488 -25.92 6.07 10.98
C SER A 488 -26.54 7.39 11.45
N GLN A 489 -26.02 8.01 12.53
CA GLN A 489 -26.49 9.31 13.02
C GLN A 489 -25.69 10.49 12.45
N THR A 490 -24.53 10.26 11.83
CA THR A 490 -23.62 11.35 11.44
C THR A 490 -24.28 12.40 10.54
N LEU A 491 -25.13 11.99 9.58
CA LEU A 491 -25.82 12.95 8.70
C LEU A 491 -26.93 13.72 9.42
N PHE A 492 -27.63 13.09 10.37
CA PHE A 492 -28.59 13.79 11.22
C PHE A 492 -27.91 14.78 12.16
N THR A 493 -26.78 14.40 12.77
CA THR A 493 -25.94 15.28 13.58
C THR A 493 -25.42 16.47 12.76
N ALA A 494 -24.96 16.22 11.53
CA ALA A 494 -24.53 17.29 10.61
C ALA A 494 -25.63 18.35 10.40
N VAL A 495 -26.86 17.90 10.18
CA VAL A 495 -28.01 18.80 10.01
C VAL A 495 -28.37 19.50 11.32
N ASN A 496 -28.57 18.75 12.40
CA ASN A 496 -29.10 19.27 13.65
C ASN A 496 -28.10 20.19 14.37
N ASP A 497 -26.81 19.85 14.38
CA ASP A 497 -25.85 20.56 15.22
C ASP A 497 -25.15 21.70 14.45
N PHE A 498 -25.06 21.60 13.13
CA PHE A 498 -24.29 22.54 12.31
C PHE A 498 -25.11 23.36 11.31
N LEU A 499 -26.28 22.88 10.84
CA LEU A 499 -27.09 23.60 9.85
C LEU A 499 -28.36 24.21 10.46
N ASP A 500 -29.27 23.40 10.99
CA ASP A 500 -30.66 23.78 11.30
C ASP A 500 -30.99 23.83 12.80
N GLY A 501 -30.05 23.48 13.66
CA GLY A 501 -30.24 23.61 15.10
C GLY A 501 -30.25 25.05 15.60
N PRO A 502 -30.42 25.24 16.91
CA PRO A 502 -30.39 26.56 17.55
C PRO A 502 -29.10 27.35 17.28
N ASN A 503 -27.99 26.63 17.15
CA ASN A 503 -26.66 27.19 16.85
C ASN A 503 -26.22 26.95 15.40
N GLY A 504 -27.07 26.34 14.56
CA GLY A 504 -26.74 25.98 13.19
C GLY A 504 -26.58 27.19 12.28
N LYS A 505 -25.74 27.05 11.25
CA LYS A 505 -25.40 28.16 10.34
C LYS A 505 -26.59 28.65 9.53
N LEU A 506 -27.47 27.76 9.09
CA LEU A 506 -28.68 28.15 8.37
C LEU A 506 -29.58 28.99 9.27
N THR A 507 -29.82 28.56 10.52
CA THR A 507 -30.60 29.31 11.50
C THR A 507 -30.02 30.71 11.76
N GLN A 508 -28.70 30.84 11.87
CA GLN A 508 -28.02 32.13 12.05
C GLN A 508 -28.22 33.04 10.83
N VAL A 509 -27.96 32.52 9.63
CA VAL A 509 -28.09 33.27 8.37
C VAL A 509 -29.55 33.68 8.11
N SER A 510 -30.51 32.80 8.34
CA SER A 510 -31.94 33.10 8.22
C SER A 510 -32.37 34.22 9.17
N ARG A 511 -31.83 34.25 10.40
CA ARG A 511 -32.09 35.36 11.34
C ARG A 511 -31.52 36.68 10.84
N GLU A 512 -30.27 36.69 10.37
CA GLU A 512 -29.64 37.90 9.79
C GLU A 512 -30.41 38.40 8.55
N CYS A 513 -30.84 37.49 7.67
CA CYS A 513 -31.73 37.78 6.55
C CYS A 513 -33.02 38.44 7.04
N ALA A 514 -33.67 37.89 8.07
CA ALA A 514 -34.91 38.43 8.62
C ALA A 514 -34.73 39.83 9.23
N GLU A 515 -33.63 40.06 9.96
CA GLU A 515 -33.31 41.38 10.52
C GLU A 515 -33.09 42.43 9.43
N LEU A 516 -32.34 42.10 8.37
CA LEU A 516 -32.18 42.98 7.23
C LEU A 516 -33.52 43.18 6.50
N ARG A 517 -34.37 42.14 6.37
CA ARG A 517 -35.74 42.25 5.85
C ARG A 517 -36.59 43.26 6.62
N LEU A 518 -36.50 43.28 7.94
CA LEU A 518 -37.24 44.22 8.77
C LEU A 518 -36.79 45.67 8.61
N LYS A 519 -35.52 45.93 8.28
CA LYS A 519 -35.04 47.30 7.97
C LYS A 519 -35.73 47.91 6.74
N GLY A 520 -36.24 47.11 5.81
CA GLY A 520 -36.99 47.57 4.64
C GLY A 520 -36.29 48.72 3.89
N SER A 521 -37.00 49.84 3.72
CA SER A 521 -36.49 51.05 3.04
C SER A 521 -35.37 51.80 3.79
N SER A 522 -35.07 51.44 5.04
CA SER A 522 -33.99 52.05 5.84
C SER A 522 -32.63 51.37 5.61
N ARG A 523 -32.55 50.39 4.71
CA ARG A 523 -31.27 49.77 4.33
C ARG A 523 -30.39 50.74 3.56
N SER A 524 -29.11 50.73 3.93
CA SER A 524 -28.05 51.34 3.11
C SER A 524 -27.77 50.51 1.85
N SER A 525 -27.00 51.09 0.92
CA SER A 525 -26.51 50.35 -0.24
C SER A 525 -25.70 49.09 0.16
N ASP A 526 -24.96 49.17 1.27
CA ASP A 526 -24.17 48.04 1.79
C ASP A 526 -25.06 46.99 2.48
N ASP A 527 -26.14 47.41 3.16
CA ASP A 527 -27.15 46.48 3.70
C ASP A 527 -27.83 45.69 2.56
N GLU A 528 -28.09 46.31 1.41
CA GLU A 528 -28.72 45.63 0.26
C GLU A 528 -27.80 44.57 -0.34
N LYS A 529 -26.53 44.91 -0.58
CA LYS A 529 -25.53 43.94 -1.06
C LYS A 529 -25.36 42.77 -0.08
N ARG A 530 -25.29 43.07 1.23
CA ARG A 530 -25.17 42.03 2.26
C ARG A 530 -26.41 41.15 2.28
N TYR A 531 -27.60 41.72 2.13
CA TYR A 531 -28.85 40.96 2.07
C TYR A 531 -28.87 40.00 0.87
N GLU A 532 -28.51 40.45 -0.33
CA GLU A 532 -28.42 39.60 -1.52
C GLU A 532 -27.42 38.44 -1.35
N MET A 533 -26.25 38.71 -0.76
CA MET A 533 -25.25 37.69 -0.45
C MET A 533 -25.76 36.67 0.56
N LEU A 534 -26.42 37.13 1.63
CA LEU A 534 -26.99 36.26 2.66
C LEU A 534 -28.13 35.40 2.11
N GLN A 535 -29.00 35.94 1.24
CA GLN A 535 -30.07 35.16 0.60
C GLN A 535 -29.50 34.04 -0.28
N THR A 536 -28.44 34.33 -1.04
CA THR A 536 -27.76 33.31 -1.86
C THR A 536 -27.16 32.22 -0.96
N PHE A 537 -26.51 32.62 0.13
CA PHE A 537 -25.89 31.68 1.06
C PHE A 537 -26.93 30.86 1.85
N GLU A 538 -28.04 31.46 2.25
CA GLU A 538 -29.19 30.80 2.88
C GLU A 538 -29.75 29.69 1.97
N GLN A 539 -29.89 29.98 0.67
CA GLN A 539 -30.33 28.99 -0.31
C GLN A 539 -29.31 27.85 -0.44
N GLU A 540 -28.01 28.14 -0.52
CA GLU A 540 -26.99 27.09 -0.60
C GLU A 540 -26.95 26.19 0.65
N LEU A 541 -27.13 26.76 1.84
CA LEU A 541 -27.22 26.02 3.09
C LEU A 541 -28.49 25.17 3.16
N THR A 542 -29.61 25.70 2.66
CA THR A 542 -30.88 24.98 2.51
C THR A 542 -30.70 23.77 1.58
N ASP A 543 -30.05 23.95 0.43
CA ASP A 543 -29.79 22.87 -0.53
C ASP A 543 -28.88 21.78 0.08
N LEU A 544 -27.84 22.17 0.82
CA LEU A 544 -26.96 21.26 1.54
C LEU A 544 -27.73 20.44 2.57
N ARG A 545 -28.54 21.10 3.40
CA ARG A 545 -29.41 20.44 4.39
C ARG A 545 -30.36 19.45 3.73
N ASP A 546 -31.11 19.89 2.73
CA ASP A 546 -32.13 19.07 2.08
C ASP A 546 -31.51 17.84 1.41
N THR A 547 -30.31 18.00 0.84
CA THR A 547 -29.55 16.88 0.28
C THR A 547 -29.12 15.89 1.37
N LEU A 548 -28.62 16.37 2.52
CA LEU A 548 -28.26 15.51 3.65
C LEU A 548 -29.47 14.76 4.21
N LEU A 549 -30.59 15.45 4.43
CA LEU A 549 -31.84 14.86 4.95
C LEU A 549 -32.47 13.87 3.97
N LYS A 550 -32.26 14.03 2.66
CA LYS A 550 -32.68 13.06 1.65
C LYS A 550 -31.91 11.74 1.77
N ILE A 551 -30.63 11.81 2.13
CA ILE A 551 -29.73 10.64 2.20
C ILE A 551 -29.83 9.95 3.56
N ALA A 552 -29.91 10.73 4.65
CA ALA A 552 -29.80 10.27 6.03
C ALA A 552 -30.70 9.07 6.42
N PRO A 553 -32.00 8.99 6.04
CA PRO A 553 -32.88 7.91 6.49
C PRO A 553 -32.44 6.50 6.07
N THR A 554 -31.79 6.38 4.91
CA THR A 554 -31.32 5.08 4.37
C THR A 554 -29.82 4.86 4.59
N TYR A 555 -29.10 5.90 5.01
CA TYR A 555 -27.66 5.87 5.13
C TYR A 555 -27.21 5.17 6.42
N GLN A 556 -26.85 3.90 6.29
CA GLN A 556 -26.21 3.12 7.35
C GLN A 556 -24.81 2.70 6.87
N PRO A 557 -23.77 3.49 7.19
CA PRO A 557 -22.41 3.23 6.72
C PRO A 557 -21.81 2.02 7.43
N ASN A 558 -20.97 1.27 6.72
CA ASN A 558 -20.16 0.19 7.27
C ASN A 558 -18.71 0.34 6.77
N HIS A 559 -17.74 0.36 7.68
CA HIS A 559 -16.32 0.51 7.34
C HIS A 559 -15.76 -0.65 6.52
N ASP A 560 -16.37 -1.84 6.62
CA ASP A 560 -16.00 -3.01 5.84
C ASP A 560 -16.30 -2.86 4.35
N ASP A 561 -17.21 -1.95 3.96
CA ASP A 561 -17.45 -1.61 2.55
C ASP A 561 -16.31 -0.76 1.96
N GLY A 562 -15.54 -0.13 2.84
CA GLY A 562 -14.42 0.75 2.53
C GLY A 562 -14.82 2.13 2.04
N VAL A 563 -13.86 3.06 2.09
CA VAL A 563 -14.12 4.51 1.99
C VAL A 563 -14.90 4.90 0.74
N GLN A 564 -14.53 4.36 -0.43
CA GLN A 564 -15.14 4.73 -1.70
C GLN A 564 -16.63 4.34 -1.78
N ILE A 565 -17.01 3.15 -1.29
CA ILE A 565 -18.42 2.72 -1.29
C ILE A 565 -19.19 3.54 -0.26
N THR A 566 -18.64 3.69 0.94
CA THR A 566 -19.29 4.42 2.03
C THR A 566 -19.52 5.90 1.70
N ALA A 567 -18.64 6.53 0.94
CA ALA A 567 -18.80 7.91 0.47
C ALA A 567 -19.70 8.05 -0.77
N ALA A 568 -20.00 6.96 -1.49
CA ALA A 568 -20.68 7.02 -2.79
C ALA A 568 -22.03 7.75 -2.77
N PRO A 569 -22.95 7.55 -1.80
CA PRO A 569 -24.22 8.29 -1.76
C PRO A 569 -24.03 9.81 -1.64
N LEU A 570 -22.92 10.25 -1.05
CA LEU A 570 -22.61 11.64 -0.75
C LEU A 570 -21.94 12.37 -1.93
N TRP A 571 -21.77 11.70 -3.07
CA TRP A 571 -21.08 12.26 -4.26
C TRP A 571 -21.53 13.67 -4.68
N PRO A 572 -22.81 14.09 -4.57
CA PRO A 572 -23.23 15.43 -4.99
C PRO A 572 -22.59 16.55 -4.14
N LEU A 573 -22.21 16.24 -2.90
CA LEU A 573 -21.74 17.21 -1.90
C LEU A 573 -20.21 17.45 -1.95
N PHE A 574 -19.47 16.62 -2.69
CA PHE A 574 -18.02 16.80 -2.87
C PHE A 574 -17.72 17.76 -4.04
N ARG A 575 -16.83 18.73 -3.82
CA ARG A 575 -16.42 19.69 -4.87
C ARG A 575 -15.24 19.21 -5.74
N HIS A 576 -14.39 18.33 -5.22
CA HIS A 576 -13.23 17.82 -5.94
C HIS A 576 -13.67 16.91 -7.10
N LYS A 577 -13.59 17.42 -8.34
CA LYS A 577 -14.21 16.80 -9.53
C LYS A 577 -13.77 15.36 -9.82
N PRO A 578 -12.48 15.00 -9.74
CA PRO A 578 -12.07 13.61 -9.95
C PRO A 578 -12.68 12.65 -8.93
N TRP A 579 -12.77 13.05 -7.66
CA TRP A 579 -13.36 12.24 -6.59
C TRP A 579 -14.88 12.16 -6.73
N GLN A 580 -15.54 13.30 -6.98
CA GLN A 580 -16.98 13.37 -7.25
C GLN A 580 -17.38 12.44 -8.40
N LYS A 581 -16.62 12.44 -9.51
CA LYS A 581 -16.87 11.55 -10.65
C LYS A 581 -16.72 10.08 -10.25
N LEU A 582 -15.63 9.73 -9.56
CA LEU A 582 -15.40 8.36 -9.09
C LEU A 582 -16.54 7.86 -8.19
N LEU A 583 -16.99 8.69 -7.25
CA LEU A 583 -18.09 8.35 -6.35
C LEU A 583 -19.42 8.21 -7.10
N LYS A 584 -19.72 9.08 -8.06
CA LYS A 584 -20.91 8.96 -8.92
C LYS A 584 -20.90 7.67 -9.73
N ASP A 585 -19.75 7.31 -10.30
CA ASP A 585 -19.58 6.05 -11.05
C ASP A 585 -19.75 4.84 -10.11
N THR A 586 -19.24 4.94 -8.88
CA THR A 586 -19.40 3.94 -7.82
C THR A 586 -20.86 3.77 -7.40
N TRP A 587 -21.57 4.88 -7.22
CA TRP A 587 -22.99 4.91 -6.90
C TRP A 587 -23.82 4.26 -8.02
N THR A 588 -23.51 4.56 -9.28
CA THR A 588 -24.18 3.94 -10.45
C THR A 588 -23.97 2.42 -10.47
N LYS A 589 -22.80 1.93 -10.05
CA LYS A 589 -22.51 0.49 -9.95
C LYS A 589 -23.23 -0.18 -8.77
N LEU A 590 -23.36 0.52 -7.64
CA LEU A 590 -24.24 0.11 -6.52
C LEU A 590 -25.70 -0.02 -6.99
N GLU A 591 -26.21 0.98 -7.72
CA GLU A 591 -27.57 0.96 -8.28
C GLU A 591 -27.81 -0.22 -9.23
N LYS A 592 -26.78 -0.66 -9.98
CA LYS A 592 -26.84 -1.83 -10.86
C LYS A 592 -26.67 -3.18 -10.14
N GLY A 593 -26.16 -3.16 -8.92
CA GLY A 593 -25.90 -4.36 -8.12
C GLY A 593 -24.55 -5.02 -8.38
N ASP A 594 -23.59 -4.29 -8.95
CA ASP A 594 -22.21 -4.77 -9.16
C ASP A 594 -21.47 -4.95 -7.82
N TYR A 595 -21.93 -4.25 -6.79
CA TYR A 595 -21.36 -4.26 -5.44
C TYR A 595 -22.36 -4.74 -4.39
N ASP A 596 -23.23 -5.70 -4.75
CA ASP A 596 -24.22 -6.27 -3.82
C ASP A 596 -23.58 -7.05 -2.65
N TRP A 597 -22.25 -7.21 -2.63
CA TRP A 597 -21.50 -7.67 -1.47
C TRP A 597 -21.37 -6.60 -0.36
N ALA A 598 -21.54 -5.32 -0.68
CA ALA A 598 -21.42 -4.23 0.27
C ALA A 598 -22.69 -4.12 1.14
N HIS A 599 -22.51 -3.88 2.43
CA HIS A 599 -23.59 -3.69 3.39
C HIS A 599 -24.45 -2.46 3.03
N LEU A 600 -23.84 -1.42 2.49
CA LEU A 600 -24.57 -0.24 2.01
C LEU A 600 -25.57 -0.60 0.90
N ALA A 601 -25.24 -1.56 0.03
CA ALA A 601 -26.18 -2.03 -0.99
C ALA A 601 -27.40 -2.72 -0.36
N MET A 602 -27.21 -3.47 0.72
CA MET A 602 -28.29 -4.10 1.49
C MET A 602 -29.24 -3.07 2.13
N ASN A 603 -28.73 -1.89 2.48
CA ASN A 603 -29.57 -0.82 3.06
C ASN A 603 -30.45 -0.13 2.02
N TYR A 604 -29.93 0.10 0.81
CA TYR A 604 -30.67 0.76 -0.27
C TYR A 604 -31.54 -0.18 -1.10
N TRP A 605 -31.13 -1.46 -1.27
CA TRP A 605 -31.85 -2.45 -2.08
C TRP A 605 -31.96 -3.82 -1.38
N PRO A 606 -32.59 -3.90 -0.19
CA PRO A 606 -32.60 -5.10 0.64
C PRO A 606 -33.23 -6.31 -0.07
N GLU A 607 -34.32 -6.14 -0.82
CA GLU A 607 -34.98 -7.24 -1.53
C GLU A 607 -34.06 -7.83 -2.60
N ARG A 608 -33.40 -6.97 -3.40
CA ARG A 608 -32.47 -7.40 -4.45
C ARG A 608 -31.31 -8.20 -3.88
N VAL A 609 -30.68 -7.67 -2.82
CA VAL A 609 -29.52 -8.31 -2.20
C VAL A 609 -29.92 -9.63 -1.54
N ARG A 610 -31.04 -9.68 -0.81
CA ARG A 610 -31.56 -10.91 -0.19
C ARG A 610 -31.89 -11.99 -1.20
N GLU A 611 -32.49 -11.66 -2.34
CA GLU A 611 -32.77 -12.63 -3.40
C GLU A 611 -31.47 -13.22 -3.96
N LYS A 612 -30.44 -12.40 -4.19
CA LYS A 612 -29.12 -12.91 -4.63
C LYS A 612 -28.46 -13.83 -3.59
N CYS A 613 -28.59 -13.53 -2.30
CA CYS A 613 -28.04 -14.36 -1.23
C CYS A 613 -28.62 -15.78 -1.20
N LYS A 614 -29.82 -16.02 -1.74
CA LYS A 614 -30.39 -17.38 -1.82
C LYS A 614 -29.59 -18.29 -2.73
N THR A 615 -28.95 -17.74 -3.78
CA THR A 615 -28.22 -18.52 -4.79
C THR A 615 -26.71 -18.27 -4.80
N ASP A 616 -26.25 -17.17 -4.21
CA ASP A 616 -24.83 -16.83 -4.09
C ASP A 616 -24.39 -16.93 -2.62
N LYS A 617 -23.63 -17.99 -2.31
CA LYS A 617 -23.13 -18.26 -0.96
C LYS A 617 -22.11 -17.23 -0.50
N SER A 618 -21.30 -16.66 -1.40
CA SER A 618 -20.34 -15.62 -1.05
C SER A 618 -21.05 -14.36 -0.58
N LEU A 619 -22.12 -13.95 -1.28
CA LEU A 619 -22.96 -12.83 -0.86
C LEU A 619 -23.70 -13.15 0.44
N ALA A 620 -24.24 -14.36 0.59
CA ALA A 620 -24.89 -14.78 1.83
C ALA A 620 -23.95 -14.67 3.04
N ILE A 621 -22.68 -15.09 2.89
CA ILE A 621 -21.66 -14.96 3.94
C ILE A 621 -21.37 -13.49 4.24
N ALA A 622 -21.19 -12.65 3.22
CA ALA A 622 -20.90 -11.22 3.38
C ALA A 622 -21.97 -10.50 4.23
N HIS A 623 -23.23 -10.90 4.09
CA HIS A 623 -24.36 -10.31 4.82
C HIS A 623 -24.80 -11.08 6.08
N GLY A 624 -24.13 -12.18 6.43
CA GLY A 624 -24.55 -13.04 7.55
C GLY A 624 -25.91 -13.73 7.34
N LEU A 625 -26.28 -13.98 6.09
CA LEU A 625 -27.54 -14.55 5.64
C LEU A 625 -27.39 -16.00 5.12
N GLU A 626 -26.42 -16.77 5.63
CA GLU A 626 -26.20 -18.15 5.17
C GLU A 626 -27.40 -19.07 5.42
N SER A 627 -28.32 -18.71 6.34
CA SER A 627 -29.53 -19.49 6.65
C SER A 627 -30.57 -19.50 5.52
N ILE A 628 -30.54 -18.52 4.61
CA ILE A 628 -31.47 -18.45 3.46
C ILE A 628 -30.85 -18.96 2.16
N TYR A 629 -29.56 -19.32 2.18
CA TYR A 629 -28.87 -19.87 1.02
C TYR A 629 -29.37 -21.28 0.72
N VAL A 630 -29.66 -21.54 -0.56
CA VAL A 630 -30.09 -22.84 -1.07
C VAL A 630 -29.01 -23.37 -2.00
N GLU A 631 -28.42 -24.50 -1.64
CA GLU A 631 -27.39 -25.13 -2.47
C GLU A 631 -28.01 -25.62 -3.79
N PRO A 632 -27.47 -25.20 -4.96
CA PRO A 632 -28.03 -25.58 -6.25
C PRO A 632 -27.90 -27.09 -6.47
N GLU A 633 -28.95 -27.72 -7.03
CA GLU A 633 -28.94 -29.14 -7.35
C GLU A 633 -27.77 -29.48 -8.29
N VAL A 634 -26.95 -30.45 -7.88
CA VAL A 634 -25.77 -30.87 -8.64
C VAL A 634 -26.22 -31.48 -9.97
N ALA A 635 -26.03 -30.75 -11.08
CA ALA A 635 -26.26 -31.31 -12.41
C ALA A 635 -25.38 -32.57 -12.61
N PRO A 636 -25.94 -33.70 -13.08
CA PRO A 636 -25.21 -34.95 -13.18
C PRO A 636 -23.96 -34.79 -14.06
N LYS A 637 -22.80 -35.17 -13.51
CA LYS A 637 -21.51 -35.13 -14.23
C LYS A 637 -21.63 -35.93 -15.53
N LYS A 638 -21.62 -35.25 -16.68
CA LYS A 638 -21.51 -35.89 -18.01
C LYS A 638 -20.24 -36.74 -18.04
N THR A 639 -20.41 -38.06 -18.05
CA THR A 639 -19.33 -39.03 -18.12
C THR A 639 -18.61 -38.85 -19.45
N ARG A 640 -17.34 -38.46 -19.40
CA ARG A 640 -16.50 -38.27 -20.60
C ARG A 640 -16.32 -39.64 -21.26
N SER A 641 -16.99 -39.88 -22.39
CA SER A 641 -16.87 -41.13 -23.15
C SER A 641 -15.42 -41.31 -23.63
N LYS A 642 -14.72 -42.34 -23.13
CA LYS A 642 -13.43 -42.77 -23.66
C LYS A 642 -13.60 -43.14 -25.14
N LYS A 643 -12.98 -42.37 -26.05
CA LYS A 643 -12.76 -42.80 -27.44
C LYS A 643 -11.88 -44.05 -27.40
N LYS A 644 -12.43 -45.21 -27.77
CA LYS A 644 -11.66 -46.41 -28.08
C LYS A 644 -10.71 -46.09 -29.23
N ALA A 645 -9.41 -46.27 -29.02
CA ALA A 645 -8.42 -46.26 -30.08
C ALA A 645 -8.69 -47.47 -30.99
N GLY A 646 -8.92 -47.21 -32.28
CA GLY A 646 -9.02 -48.25 -33.30
C GLY A 646 -7.63 -48.80 -33.57
N ILE A 647 -7.45 -50.10 -33.33
CA ILE A 647 -6.35 -50.90 -33.83
C ILE A 647 -6.59 -51.08 -35.33
N LYS A 648 -5.61 -50.71 -36.16
CA LYS A 648 -5.53 -51.15 -37.56
C LYS A 648 -4.49 -52.26 -37.62
N GLU A 649 -4.95 -53.44 -38.01
CA GLU A 649 -4.12 -54.51 -38.58
C GLU A 649 -3.58 -54.11 -39.96
#